data_AF-A0AAD3N8L0-F1
#
_entry.id   AF-A0AAD3N8L0-F1
#
_cell.length_a   1.000
_cell.length_b   1.000
_cell.length_c   1.000
_cell.angle_alpha   90.00
_cell.angle_beta   90.00
_cell.angle_gamma   90.00
#
_symmetry.space_group_name_H-M   'P 1'
#
loop_
_entity.id
_entity.type
_entity.pdbx_description
1 polymer ?
#
loop_
_entity_poly.entity_id
_entity_poly.type
_entity_poly.pdbx_seq_one_letter_code
_entity_poly.pdbx_strand_id
1 'polypeptide(L)'
;MGQITGLGRGDNQDDYFKSWEPAKSLDQGPNTSKNPCLKVHCPPHNICVIRYDQTAICTNYKQPTHSVKPRNGSLGHKRGRADGARGKCRLCSKLQSSPVCGSDGHTYSSKCKLEFQSCLSGKTISVKCDGLCPCLIGQELSSPPHKTEKAACTDTELHSLASRLKDWFKVLHLDANRDLKSFDSFYSATEHFDTSILPICKDSLGWMFNKLDMNFDLLLDQSELSAIYLDKYELCMKPLFNSCDSFKDGKLSNNEWCYCFQKPEGLPCQRKKYLIQTQNRRRSTGSHIPRCTEEGYFKPTQCHGSTGQCWCVDRYGNEIAGSRKEGNPNCVEEQEANGTSMISLIIPPKDQISRVAKMLADEFGTASNIKSRVNRLSVLGAITSVQQRLKLYNKVPPNGLVVYCGTIVTEEGKEKKVNIDFEPFKPINTSLYLCDNKFHTEALTALLSDDSKFGFIVIDGSGALFGTLQGNTREVLHKFTVDLPKKHGRGGQSALRFARLRMEKRHNYVRKVAETAVQLFVSNDKVNVAGMVLAGSADFKTELSQSDMFDPRLQAKVLKLVDISYGGENGFNQAIELSAEVLSNVKFIQEKKLIGRYFDEISQDTGKYCFGVEDTLKALEMGAVEILIVYENLDTMRYILRVHGAESNGAENDEKTLYLTPEQEKDKSHFTDKETGQEHELIESMPLLEWFANNYKKFGATLEIVTDKSQEGSQFVKGFGGIGGILRYRVDFQGMEYQGEDDEFFDLDDY
;
A
#
# COMPACT_ATOMS: atom_id res chain seq x y z
N MET A 1 78.23 -11.78 -29.52
CA MET A 1 79.04 -10.98 -30.46
C MET A 1 78.13 -9.84 -30.95
N GLY A 2 78.50 -8.55 -30.87
CA GLY A 2 79.66 -7.91 -30.25
C GLY A 2 79.60 -6.37 -30.41
N GLN A 3 80.49 -5.63 -29.71
CA GLN A 3 80.78 -4.16 -29.83
C GLN A 3 79.59 -3.20 -29.51
N ILE A 4 79.63 -2.23 -28.58
CA ILE A 4 80.62 -1.56 -27.69
C ILE A 4 81.47 -0.41 -28.32
N THR A 5 81.04 0.86 -28.05
CA THR A 5 81.76 2.15 -27.76
C THR A 5 80.69 3.26 -27.51
N GLY A 6 80.89 4.46 -26.92
CA GLY A 6 82.01 5.14 -26.22
C GLY A 6 82.01 6.68 -26.51
N LEU A 7 82.42 7.63 -25.62
CA LEU A 7 82.70 7.62 -24.17
C LEU A 7 82.92 9.08 -23.59
N GLY A 8 82.08 9.58 -22.67
CA GLY A 8 82.26 10.88 -21.94
C GLY A 8 80.93 11.44 -21.37
N ARG A 9 80.76 11.84 -20.09
CA ARG A 9 81.33 12.98 -19.31
C ARG A 9 80.99 14.36 -19.92
N GLY A 10 80.33 15.32 -19.25
CA GLY A 10 79.82 15.41 -17.86
C GLY A 10 79.48 16.87 -17.48
N ASP A 11 78.92 17.27 -16.32
CA ASP A 11 78.26 16.61 -15.16
C ASP A 11 77.51 17.69 -14.31
N ASN A 12 76.43 17.34 -13.56
CA ASN A 12 75.64 18.15 -12.59
C ASN A 12 74.79 19.36 -13.14
N GLN A 13 73.56 19.68 -12.68
CA GLN A 13 72.96 19.49 -11.35
C GLN A 13 71.40 19.57 -11.32
N ASP A 14 70.78 18.80 -10.40
CA ASP A 14 69.45 18.94 -9.72
C ASP A 14 68.06 18.93 -10.45
N ASP A 15 67.10 18.39 -9.67
CA ASP A 15 65.62 18.33 -9.72
C ASP A 15 64.83 17.57 -10.82
N TYR A 16 63.97 16.66 -10.34
CA TYR A 16 63.33 15.57 -11.10
C TYR A 16 61.80 15.61 -10.91
N PHE A 17 61.05 16.41 -11.68
CA PHE A 17 59.57 16.35 -11.66
C PHE A 17 58.87 16.90 -12.92
N LYS A 18 58.50 15.99 -13.84
CA LYS A 18 57.19 15.89 -14.55
C LYS A 18 57.33 14.98 -15.78
N SER A 19 56.69 13.82 -15.73
CA SER A 19 56.50 12.95 -16.90
C SER A 19 55.43 13.52 -17.84
N TRP A 20 55.63 13.29 -19.15
CA TRP A 20 54.67 13.63 -20.19
C TRP A 20 54.52 12.40 -21.10
N GLU A 21 53.36 11.74 -21.05
CA GLU A 21 53.06 10.55 -21.86
C GLU A 21 52.15 10.92 -23.05
N PRO A 22 52.48 10.49 -24.28
CA PRO A 22 51.58 10.58 -25.42
C PRO A 22 50.85 9.25 -25.71
N ALA A 23 49.55 9.38 -26.03
CA ALA A 23 48.72 8.45 -26.81
C ALA A 23 48.51 6.99 -26.34
N LYS A 24 47.29 6.72 -25.86
CA LYS A 24 46.54 5.47 -26.13
C LYS A 24 45.15 5.80 -26.69
N SER A 25 44.58 4.87 -27.46
CA SER A 25 43.30 5.01 -28.17
C SER A 25 42.08 4.64 -27.30
N LEU A 26 40.88 4.90 -27.84
CA LEU A 26 39.55 4.40 -27.41
C LEU A 26 39.63 3.00 -26.77
N ASP A 27 38.91 2.71 -25.68
CA ASP A 27 37.44 2.75 -25.68
C ASP A 27 36.82 2.98 -24.27
N GLN A 28 35.74 3.78 -24.17
CA GLN A 28 34.91 3.92 -22.95
C GLN A 28 33.62 4.72 -23.20
N GLY A 29 32.49 4.25 -22.67
CA GLY A 29 31.17 4.87 -22.86
C GLY A 29 30.95 6.22 -22.15
N PRO A 30 29.99 7.04 -22.60
CA PRO A 30 29.82 8.42 -22.12
C PRO A 30 29.16 8.52 -20.74
N ASN A 31 29.84 9.20 -19.80
CA ASN A 31 29.28 9.59 -18.50
C ASN A 31 28.22 10.69 -18.65
N THR A 32 26.96 10.39 -18.33
CA THR A 32 25.78 11.27 -18.49
C THR A 32 25.64 12.32 -17.37
N SER A 33 26.68 13.14 -17.13
CA SER A 33 26.68 14.10 -16.00
C SER A 33 27.50 15.39 -16.20
N LYS A 34 27.76 15.83 -17.45
CA LYS A 34 28.47 17.11 -17.70
C LYS A 34 27.76 17.99 -18.72
N ASN A 35 27.58 19.25 -18.35
CA ASN A 35 26.74 20.22 -19.03
C ASN A 35 27.32 20.60 -20.42
N PRO A 36 26.71 20.20 -21.56
CA PRO A 36 27.36 20.24 -22.87
C PRO A 36 27.72 21.65 -23.38
N CYS A 37 27.01 22.69 -22.95
CA CYS A 37 27.38 24.09 -23.26
C CYS A 37 28.75 24.53 -22.71
N LEU A 38 29.37 23.79 -21.79
CA LEU A 38 30.74 24.08 -21.32
C LEU A 38 31.84 23.82 -22.37
N LYS A 39 31.50 23.18 -23.50
CA LYS A 39 32.44 22.91 -24.61
C LYS A 39 32.16 23.73 -25.88
N VAL A 40 31.12 24.57 -25.89
CA VAL A 40 30.68 25.32 -27.09
C VAL A 40 30.94 26.81 -26.89
N HIS A 41 31.73 27.42 -27.78
CA HIS A 41 32.03 28.85 -27.73
C HIS A 41 31.15 29.61 -28.73
N CYS A 42 30.17 30.36 -28.21
CA CYS A 42 29.22 31.11 -29.04
C CYS A 42 29.81 32.47 -29.49
N PRO A 43 29.41 33.00 -30.67
CA PRO A 43 29.70 34.36 -31.07
C PRO A 43 29.16 35.40 -30.06
N PRO A 44 29.77 36.59 -29.94
CA PRO A 44 29.24 37.65 -29.10
C PRO A 44 27.78 37.97 -29.46
N HIS A 45 26.97 38.23 -28.44
CA HIS A 45 25.50 38.38 -28.48
C HIS A 45 24.67 37.09 -28.65
N ASN A 46 25.28 35.90 -28.76
CA ASN A 46 24.57 34.62 -28.68
C ASN A 46 24.86 33.87 -27.37
N ILE A 47 23.85 33.26 -26.77
CA ILE A 47 23.94 32.37 -25.60
C ILE A 47 23.77 30.90 -26.00
N CYS A 48 24.47 30.00 -25.31
CA CYS A 48 24.33 28.56 -25.52
C CYS A 48 23.10 28.02 -24.78
N VAL A 49 22.27 27.22 -25.45
CA VAL A 49 21.08 26.57 -24.90
C VAL A 49 21.09 25.09 -25.26
N ILE A 50 20.61 24.25 -24.34
CA ILE A 50 20.64 22.79 -24.45
C ILE A 50 19.24 22.27 -24.81
N ARG A 51 19.20 21.25 -25.65
CA ARG A 51 18.00 20.60 -26.16
C ARG A 51 17.75 19.27 -25.43
N TYR A 52 16.55 18.72 -25.54
CA TYR A 52 16.13 17.49 -24.82
C TYR A 52 16.94 16.22 -25.22
N ASP A 53 17.65 16.28 -26.34
CA ASP A 53 18.60 15.27 -26.85
C ASP A 53 20.04 15.47 -26.33
N GLN A 54 20.24 16.37 -25.35
CA GLN A 54 21.54 16.82 -24.83
C GLN A 54 22.46 17.53 -25.85
N THR A 55 21.94 17.94 -27.02
CA THR A 55 22.69 18.81 -27.95
C THR A 55 22.71 20.27 -27.48
N ALA A 56 23.76 21.02 -27.86
CA ALA A 56 24.01 22.39 -27.40
C ALA A 56 24.14 23.36 -28.59
N ILE A 57 23.35 24.44 -28.60
CA ILE A 57 23.19 25.35 -29.76
C ILE A 57 23.20 26.82 -29.31
N CYS A 58 23.86 27.69 -30.07
CA CYS A 58 23.95 29.13 -29.81
C CYS A 58 22.76 29.91 -30.39
N THR A 59 22.09 30.75 -29.58
CA THR A 59 20.93 31.58 -30.01
C THR A 59 21.05 33.04 -29.57
N ASN A 60 20.53 34.00 -30.35
CA ASN A 60 20.75 35.44 -30.14
C ASN A 60 19.85 36.04 -29.05
N TYR A 61 20.39 36.88 -28.17
CA TYR A 61 19.66 37.42 -27.02
C TYR A 61 19.24 38.88 -27.22
N LYS A 62 17.94 39.13 -27.46
CA LYS A 62 17.33 40.46 -27.41
C LYS A 62 16.12 40.50 -26.47
N GLN A 63 16.26 41.24 -25.36
CA GLN A 63 15.13 41.76 -24.59
C GLN A 63 14.66 43.10 -25.20
N PRO A 64 13.34 43.38 -25.23
CA PRO A 64 12.82 44.74 -25.31
C PRO A 64 12.54 45.27 -23.90
N THR A 65 13.40 46.15 -23.39
CA THR A 65 13.17 46.94 -22.17
C THR A 65 12.45 48.24 -22.48
N HIS A 66 11.50 48.68 -21.64
CA HIS A 66 11.15 50.10 -21.49
C HIS A 66 10.77 50.40 -20.03
N SER A 67 11.04 51.64 -19.58
CA SER A 67 11.11 51.99 -18.14
C SER A 67 10.08 53.04 -17.68
N VAL A 68 9.64 52.86 -16.44
CA VAL A 68 9.32 53.87 -15.39
C VAL A 68 10.09 55.20 -15.58
N LYS A 69 9.56 56.43 -15.38
CA LYS A 69 8.25 57.05 -15.01
C LYS A 69 8.38 58.59 -15.31
N PRO A 70 7.59 59.55 -14.76
CA PRO A 70 6.15 59.81 -14.87
C PRO A 70 5.78 61.30 -15.21
N ARG A 71 4.52 61.61 -15.57
CA ARG A 71 3.81 62.80 -15.02
C ARG A 71 2.27 62.83 -15.22
N ASN A 72 1.62 63.39 -14.21
CA ASN A 72 0.25 63.89 -14.01
C ASN A 72 -0.75 63.92 -15.20
N GLY A 73 -1.99 63.49 -14.93
CA GLY A 73 -3.19 63.80 -15.74
C GLY A 73 -4.44 63.11 -15.19
N SER A 74 -5.37 63.86 -14.58
CA SER A 74 -6.53 63.29 -13.88
C SER A 74 -7.84 63.40 -14.68
N LEU A 75 -8.84 62.60 -14.28
CA LEU A 75 -10.28 62.70 -14.61
C LEU A 75 -10.74 62.48 -16.07
N GLY A 76 -11.79 61.65 -16.23
CA GLY A 76 -12.99 62.15 -16.92
C GLY A 76 -13.79 61.24 -17.87
N HIS A 77 -14.87 60.64 -17.35
CA HIS A 77 -16.20 60.54 -17.98
C HIS A 77 -16.52 59.65 -19.22
N LYS A 78 -17.42 58.68 -18.94
CA LYS A 78 -18.72 58.39 -19.60
C LYS A 78 -18.80 57.75 -21.00
N ARG A 79 -19.44 56.57 -21.00
CA ARG A 79 -20.57 56.09 -21.86
C ARG A 79 -20.52 56.33 -23.38
N GLY A 80 -20.51 55.23 -24.15
CA GLY A 80 -20.96 55.20 -25.55
C GLY A 80 -21.25 53.78 -26.04
N ARG A 81 -22.42 53.56 -26.66
CA ARG A 81 -22.73 52.38 -27.50
C ARG A 81 -22.39 52.72 -28.96
N ALA A 82 -21.94 51.75 -29.76
CA ALA A 82 -22.49 51.42 -31.10
C ALA A 82 -21.66 50.32 -31.80
N ASP A 83 -22.27 49.68 -32.79
CA ASP A 83 -21.82 48.47 -33.50
C ASP A 83 -20.65 48.63 -34.48
N GLY A 84 -20.05 47.50 -34.88
CA GLY A 84 -19.02 47.44 -35.93
C GLY A 84 -18.29 46.11 -36.00
N ALA A 85 -18.87 45.10 -36.67
CA ALA A 85 -18.32 43.74 -36.67
C ALA A 85 -17.24 43.50 -37.74
N ARG A 86 -16.04 43.04 -37.33
CA ARG A 86 -15.15 42.12 -38.11
C ARG A 86 -14.00 41.55 -37.26
N GLY A 87 -13.75 40.26 -37.48
CA GLY A 87 -12.66 39.38 -37.01
C GLY A 87 -11.61 39.89 -36.00
N LYS A 88 -11.61 39.28 -34.80
CA LYS A 88 -10.42 39.15 -33.93
C LYS A 88 -10.40 37.76 -33.27
N CYS A 89 -9.59 36.84 -33.80
CA CYS A 89 -9.30 35.57 -33.15
C CYS A 89 -8.55 35.82 -31.83
N ARG A 90 -8.94 35.14 -30.74
CA ARG A 90 -8.30 35.33 -29.42
C ARG A 90 -6.90 34.71 -29.41
N LEU A 91 -5.87 35.50 -29.11
CA LEU A 91 -4.54 34.94 -28.80
C LEU A 91 -4.59 34.09 -27.53
N CYS A 92 -3.93 32.94 -27.55
CA CYS A 92 -3.82 32.05 -26.40
C CYS A 92 -2.85 32.58 -25.35
N SER A 93 -3.26 32.55 -24.08
CA SER A 93 -2.39 32.77 -22.92
C SER A 93 -1.27 31.72 -22.87
N LYS A 94 -0.07 32.14 -22.46
CA LYS A 94 1.18 31.40 -22.71
C LYS A 94 1.47 30.21 -21.77
N LEU A 95 0.46 29.67 -21.08
CA LEU A 95 0.63 28.85 -19.86
C LEU A 95 0.11 27.40 -19.93
N GLN A 96 -0.36 26.92 -21.09
CA GLN A 96 -0.78 25.52 -21.26
C GLN A 96 -0.20 24.92 -22.54
N SER A 97 0.40 23.73 -22.41
CA SER A 97 1.07 22.99 -23.49
C SER A 97 0.67 21.51 -23.50
N SER A 98 -0.62 21.24 -23.65
CA SER A 98 -1.19 19.89 -23.87
C SER A 98 -1.34 19.62 -25.37
N PRO A 99 -0.43 18.85 -26.02
CA PRO A 99 -0.51 18.64 -27.47
C PRO A 99 -1.78 17.89 -27.87
N VAL A 100 -2.37 18.28 -28.99
CA VAL A 100 -3.56 17.63 -29.57
C VAL A 100 -3.40 17.44 -31.08
N CYS A 101 -3.88 16.31 -31.59
CA CYS A 101 -3.89 16.03 -33.02
C CYS A 101 -5.13 16.65 -33.68
N GLY A 102 -4.92 17.43 -34.74
CA GLY A 102 -6.01 18.01 -35.53
C GLY A 102 -6.63 17.05 -36.54
N SER A 103 -7.88 17.31 -36.90
CA SER A 103 -8.58 16.71 -38.04
C SER A 103 -7.90 16.94 -39.41
N ASP A 104 -6.97 17.88 -39.47
CA ASP A 104 -6.06 18.16 -40.59
C ASP A 104 -4.75 17.34 -40.54
N GLY A 105 -4.62 16.40 -39.60
CA GLY A 105 -3.43 15.57 -39.40
C GLY A 105 -2.22 16.29 -38.78
N HIS A 106 -2.39 17.53 -38.30
CA HIS A 106 -1.30 18.31 -37.71
C HIS A 106 -1.38 18.34 -36.19
N THR A 107 -0.25 18.21 -35.49
CA THR A 107 -0.21 18.34 -34.02
C THR A 107 -0.12 19.81 -33.61
N TYR A 108 -1.05 20.26 -32.79
CA TYR A 108 -1.07 21.59 -32.20
C TYR A 108 -0.61 21.54 -30.75
N SER A 109 0.27 22.47 -30.32
CA SER A 109 0.85 22.44 -28.97
C SER A 109 -0.14 22.76 -27.83
N SER A 110 -1.37 23.17 -28.15
CA SER A 110 -2.51 23.22 -27.24
C SER A 110 -3.81 23.36 -28.03
N LYS A 111 -4.94 22.90 -27.47
CA LYS A 111 -6.28 23.00 -28.09
C LYS A 111 -6.65 24.43 -28.48
N CYS A 112 -6.37 25.42 -27.61
CA CYS A 112 -6.56 26.84 -27.95
C CYS A 112 -5.79 27.25 -29.24
N LYS A 113 -4.60 26.69 -29.46
CA LYS A 113 -3.76 27.02 -30.63
C LYS A 113 -4.30 26.40 -31.93
N LEU A 114 -4.94 25.24 -31.83
CA LEU A 114 -5.73 24.63 -32.91
C LEU A 114 -6.95 25.50 -33.23
N GLU A 115 -7.73 25.90 -32.22
CA GLU A 115 -8.89 26.79 -32.38
C GLU A 115 -8.51 28.17 -32.95
N PHE A 116 -7.35 28.71 -32.56
CA PHE A 116 -6.79 29.93 -33.13
C PHE A 116 -6.40 29.77 -34.60
N GLN A 117 -5.79 28.64 -35.00
CA GLN A 117 -5.46 28.35 -36.40
C GLN A 117 -6.72 28.08 -37.25
N SER A 118 -7.70 27.40 -36.69
CA SER A 118 -9.05 27.20 -37.25
C SER A 118 -9.70 28.56 -37.57
N CYS A 119 -9.68 29.49 -36.59
CA CYS A 119 -10.16 30.86 -36.75
C CYS A 119 -9.36 31.70 -37.77
N LEU A 120 -8.02 31.60 -37.78
CA LEU A 120 -7.17 32.35 -38.72
C LEU A 120 -7.27 31.85 -40.16
N SER A 121 -7.42 30.53 -40.37
CA SER A 121 -7.49 29.92 -41.69
C SER A 121 -8.90 29.90 -42.30
N GLY A 122 -9.93 30.19 -41.49
CA GLY A 122 -11.34 30.11 -41.90
C GLY A 122 -11.82 28.67 -42.15
N LYS A 123 -11.05 27.66 -41.75
CA LYS A 123 -11.38 26.24 -41.91
C LYS A 123 -11.74 25.63 -40.56
N THR A 124 -12.79 24.82 -40.52
CA THR A 124 -13.22 24.09 -39.32
C THR A 124 -12.26 22.95 -39.00
N ILE A 125 -11.20 23.24 -38.26
CA ILE A 125 -10.29 22.22 -37.70
C ILE A 125 -10.81 21.86 -36.29
N SER A 126 -11.03 20.58 -36.04
CA SER A 126 -11.34 19.98 -34.72
C SER A 126 -10.18 19.12 -34.19
N VAL A 127 -10.22 18.76 -32.90
CA VAL A 127 -9.34 17.71 -32.32
C VAL A 127 -9.82 16.34 -32.81
N LYS A 128 -8.89 15.50 -33.29
CA LYS A 128 -9.14 14.10 -33.67
C LYS A 128 -8.82 13.15 -32.52
N CYS A 129 -7.68 13.35 -31.86
CA CYS A 129 -7.26 12.68 -30.63
C CYS A 129 -6.36 13.61 -29.80
N ASP A 130 -6.25 13.36 -28.49
CA ASP A 130 -5.28 14.04 -27.64
C ASP A 130 -3.87 13.42 -27.85
N GLY A 131 -2.82 14.25 -27.76
CA GLY A 131 -1.44 13.83 -28.07
C GLY A 131 -0.95 14.29 -29.45
N LEU A 132 -0.06 13.50 -30.06
CA LEU A 132 0.56 13.77 -31.37
C LEU A 132 -0.11 12.96 -32.49
N CYS A 133 -0.22 13.56 -33.68
CA CYS A 133 -0.56 12.81 -34.89
C CYS A 133 0.62 11.92 -35.35
N PRO A 134 0.37 10.75 -35.98
CA PRO A 134 -0.95 10.15 -36.24
C PRO A 134 -1.56 9.50 -34.97
N CYS A 135 -2.89 9.59 -34.83
CA CYS A 135 -3.62 8.90 -33.78
C CYS A 135 -3.44 7.37 -33.90
N LEU A 136 -3.26 6.69 -32.76
CA LEU A 136 -3.23 5.22 -32.73
C LEU A 136 -4.63 4.64 -32.96
N ILE A 137 -4.68 3.47 -33.60
CA ILE A 137 -5.94 2.78 -33.93
C ILE A 137 -6.69 2.47 -32.63
N GLY A 138 -7.92 2.99 -32.53
CA GLY A 138 -8.74 2.93 -31.31
C GLY A 138 -9.02 4.29 -30.65
N GLN A 139 -8.30 5.36 -31.01
CA GLN A 139 -8.54 6.73 -30.52
C GLN A 139 -9.19 7.65 -31.59
N GLU A 140 -10.31 7.23 -32.18
CA GLU A 140 -11.11 8.11 -33.04
C GLU A 140 -12.44 8.51 -32.37
N LEU A 141 -12.67 9.81 -32.23
CA LEU A 141 -13.86 10.34 -31.58
C LEU A 141 -15.08 10.28 -32.53
N SER A 142 -15.94 9.29 -32.35
CA SER A 142 -17.18 9.15 -33.14
C SER A 142 -18.26 10.16 -32.72
N SER A 143 -19.03 10.65 -33.68
CA SER A 143 -20.08 11.65 -33.50
C SER A 143 -21.30 11.13 -32.74
N PRO A 144 -22.05 11.98 -32.00
CA PRO A 144 -22.89 11.52 -30.89
C PRO A 144 -24.32 11.12 -31.30
N PRO A 145 -24.89 10.06 -30.70
CA PRO A 145 -26.31 10.01 -30.38
C PRO A 145 -26.60 10.90 -29.16
N HIS A 146 -27.77 11.56 -29.15
CA HIS A 146 -28.20 12.55 -28.15
C HIS A 146 -27.77 12.27 -26.70
N LYS A 147 -26.78 13.04 -26.20
CA LYS A 147 -26.63 13.31 -24.76
C LYS A 147 -27.24 14.67 -24.45
N THR A 148 -28.24 14.68 -23.59
CA THR A 148 -28.88 15.89 -23.08
C THR A 148 -27.91 16.73 -22.25
N GLU A 149 -28.14 18.04 -22.21
CA GLU A 149 -27.29 18.98 -21.47
C GLU A 149 -27.33 18.67 -19.96
N LYS A 150 -26.16 18.36 -19.39
CA LYS A 150 -25.87 18.54 -17.97
C LYS A 150 -24.61 19.38 -17.80
N ALA A 151 -24.73 20.67 -18.14
CA ALA A 151 -23.71 21.68 -17.90
C ALA A 151 -23.70 22.21 -16.44
N ALA A 152 -24.37 21.51 -15.52
CA ALA A 152 -24.44 21.82 -14.11
C ALA A 152 -24.25 20.53 -13.29
N CYS A 153 -23.32 20.59 -12.34
CA CYS A 153 -23.13 19.56 -11.31
C CYS A 153 -24.40 19.49 -10.44
N THR A 154 -24.91 18.30 -10.12
CA THR A 154 -26.10 18.18 -9.28
C THR A 154 -25.76 18.41 -7.81
N ASP A 155 -26.74 18.85 -7.01
CA ASP A 155 -26.56 19.02 -5.56
C ASP A 155 -25.95 17.78 -4.89
N THR A 156 -26.38 16.57 -5.29
CA THR A 156 -25.84 15.30 -4.80
C THR A 156 -24.36 15.09 -5.13
N GLU A 157 -23.91 15.50 -6.32
CA GLU A 157 -22.50 15.44 -6.75
C GLU A 157 -21.65 16.46 -5.97
N LEU A 158 -22.18 17.67 -5.73
CA LEU A 158 -21.53 18.70 -4.92
C LEU A 158 -21.36 18.29 -3.45
N HIS A 159 -22.40 17.71 -2.83
CA HIS A 159 -22.31 17.22 -1.44
C HIS A 159 -21.37 16.01 -1.32
N SER A 160 -21.37 15.10 -2.30
CA SER A 160 -20.39 13.99 -2.36
C SER A 160 -18.94 14.49 -2.46
N LEU A 161 -18.70 15.51 -3.28
CA LEU A 161 -17.39 16.15 -3.42
C LEU A 161 -16.95 16.83 -2.12
N ALA A 162 -17.86 17.54 -1.44
CA ALA A 162 -17.59 18.19 -0.17
C ALA A 162 -17.19 17.21 0.95
N SER A 163 -17.87 16.05 1.05
CA SER A 163 -17.49 15.04 2.05
C SER A 163 -16.11 14.43 1.76
N ARG A 164 -15.83 14.08 0.50
CA ARG A 164 -14.53 13.49 0.12
C ARG A 164 -13.36 14.44 0.38
N LEU A 165 -13.54 15.75 0.15
CA LEU A 165 -12.56 16.77 0.54
C LEU A 165 -12.36 16.82 2.06
N LYS A 166 -13.45 16.85 2.84
CA LYS A 166 -13.42 16.85 4.31
C LYS A 166 -12.66 15.65 4.89
N ASP A 167 -12.85 14.47 4.31
CA ASP A 167 -12.17 13.25 4.76
C ASP A 167 -10.70 13.21 4.31
N TRP A 168 -10.37 13.71 3.12
CA TRP A 168 -8.98 13.93 2.70
C TRP A 168 -8.24 14.93 3.61
N PHE A 169 -8.90 16.02 4.01
CA PHE A 169 -8.36 16.98 4.97
C PHE A 169 -8.10 16.35 6.35
N LYS A 170 -8.91 15.38 6.81
CA LYS A 170 -8.63 14.62 8.04
C LYS A 170 -7.34 13.81 7.92
N VAL A 171 -7.15 13.08 6.81
CA VAL A 171 -5.95 12.25 6.58
C VAL A 171 -4.70 13.14 6.60
N LEU A 172 -4.68 14.22 5.81
CA LEU A 172 -3.55 15.16 5.78
C LEU A 172 -3.23 15.78 7.15
N HIS A 173 -4.26 16.11 7.95
CA HIS A 173 -4.06 16.64 9.29
C HIS A 173 -3.56 15.57 10.28
N LEU A 174 -3.97 14.30 10.12
CA LEU A 174 -3.49 13.19 10.95
C LEU A 174 -2.01 12.88 10.66
N ASP A 175 -1.61 12.84 9.39
CA ASP A 175 -0.21 12.62 9.01
C ASP A 175 0.68 13.80 9.44
N ALA A 176 0.25 15.05 9.25
CA ALA A 176 1.00 16.23 9.73
C ALA A 176 1.16 16.28 11.26
N ASN A 177 0.21 15.73 12.03
CA ASN A 177 0.34 15.59 13.49
C ASN A 177 1.16 14.35 13.91
N ARG A 178 1.46 13.44 12.99
CA ARG A 178 2.27 12.25 13.23
C ARG A 178 3.74 12.62 13.38
N ASP A 179 4.22 13.53 12.54
CA ASP A 179 5.58 14.11 12.61
C ASP A 179 5.79 14.89 13.92
N LEU A 180 4.81 15.69 14.33
CA LEU A 180 4.88 16.49 15.57
C LEU A 180 4.91 15.64 16.85
N LYS A 181 4.30 14.46 16.86
CA LYS A 181 4.37 13.53 18.00
C LYS A 181 5.74 12.85 18.18
N SER A 182 6.71 13.10 17.30
CA SER A 182 8.10 12.69 17.52
C SER A 182 8.86 13.59 18.49
N PHE A 183 8.35 14.77 18.87
CA PHE A 183 9.19 15.83 19.45
C PHE A 183 8.55 16.73 20.54
N ASP A 184 7.79 16.17 21.48
CA ASP A 184 7.82 16.74 22.83
C ASP A 184 7.61 15.72 23.96
N SER A 185 8.59 15.66 24.86
CA SER A 185 8.44 15.15 26.22
C SER A 185 9.37 15.91 27.20
N PHE A 186 9.73 17.16 26.88
CA PHE A 186 10.63 18.01 27.67
C PHE A 186 10.48 19.50 27.26
N TYR A 187 9.39 20.16 27.67
CA TYR A 187 9.45 21.35 28.53
C TYR A 187 8.07 21.72 29.10
N SER A 188 8.03 22.10 30.38
CA SER A 188 6.88 22.79 30.96
C SER A 188 7.10 24.30 30.85
N ALA A 189 6.33 24.96 30.00
CA ALA A 189 6.24 26.42 29.93
C ALA A 189 4.82 26.81 29.55
N THR A 190 4.21 27.71 30.33
CA THR A 190 2.87 28.22 30.09
C THR A 190 2.88 29.41 29.14
N GLU A 191 2.17 29.33 28.02
CA GLU A 191 1.51 30.51 27.46
C GLU A 191 0.02 30.23 27.23
N HIS A 192 -0.80 31.21 27.57
CA HIS A 192 -2.25 31.12 27.67
C HIS A 192 -2.85 32.06 26.63
N PHE A 193 -3.36 31.52 25.53
CA PHE A 193 -4.17 32.29 24.58
C PHE A 193 -5.65 32.00 24.83
N ASP A 194 -6.41 33.06 25.10
CA ASP A 194 -7.78 32.95 25.60
C ASP A 194 -8.78 32.53 24.53
N THR A 195 -9.50 31.43 24.79
CA THR A 195 -10.65 31.01 23.99
C THR A 195 -11.89 31.83 24.37
N SER A 196 -12.00 33.07 23.88
CA SER A 196 -13.26 33.82 23.97
C SER A 196 -13.51 34.77 22.78
N ILE A 197 -14.31 34.28 21.81
CA ILE A 197 -15.38 34.98 21.05
C ILE A 197 -15.73 34.14 19.81
N LEU A 198 -16.96 33.61 19.79
CA LEU A 198 -17.63 32.95 18.64
C LEU A 198 -16.97 31.64 18.11
N PRO A 199 -17.68 30.79 17.33
CA PRO A 199 -17.27 29.41 17.08
C PRO A 199 -16.25 29.30 15.94
N ILE A 200 -14.99 29.62 16.26
CA ILE A 200 -13.84 29.35 15.38
C ILE A 200 -13.72 27.85 15.12
N CYS A 201 -13.35 27.50 13.89
CA CYS A 201 -13.25 26.14 13.40
C CYS A 201 -12.28 25.28 14.22
N LYS A 202 -12.69 24.04 14.52
CA LYS A 202 -11.83 23.02 15.15
C LYS A 202 -11.44 21.91 14.16
N ASP A 203 -10.45 21.13 14.57
CA ASP A 203 -9.95 19.94 13.89
C ASP A 203 -9.40 20.25 12.47
N SER A 204 -9.43 19.27 11.57
CA SER A 204 -8.75 19.31 10.27
C SER A 204 -9.22 20.41 9.32
N LEU A 205 -10.42 20.94 9.50
CA LEU A 205 -10.98 22.00 8.65
C LEU A 205 -10.32 23.35 8.91
N GLY A 206 -10.06 23.69 10.18
CA GLY A 206 -9.34 24.90 10.56
C GLY A 206 -7.85 24.81 10.22
N TRP A 207 -7.24 23.64 10.41
CA TRP A 207 -5.86 23.39 9.99
C TRP A 207 -5.68 23.57 8.47
N MET A 208 -6.55 22.98 7.65
CA MET A 208 -6.46 23.12 6.19
C MET A 208 -6.70 24.56 5.74
N PHE A 209 -7.64 25.29 6.37
CA PHE A 209 -7.86 26.71 6.08
C PHE A 209 -6.56 27.52 6.26
N ASN A 210 -5.94 27.40 7.43
CA ASN A 210 -4.68 28.08 7.78
C ASN A 210 -3.47 27.57 6.97
N LYS A 211 -3.62 26.49 6.19
CA LYS A 211 -2.57 25.92 5.32
C LYS A 211 -2.72 26.38 3.87
N LEU A 212 -3.93 26.76 3.45
CA LEU A 212 -4.24 27.33 2.14
C LEU A 212 -4.16 28.85 2.13
N ASP A 213 -4.44 29.50 3.26
CA ASP A 213 -4.23 30.94 3.48
C ASP A 213 -2.72 31.22 3.50
N MET A 214 -2.15 31.52 2.33
CA MET A 214 -0.72 31.77 2.15
C MET A 214 -0.36 33.23 2.42
N ASN A 215 -1.36 34.11 2.45
CA ASN A 215 -1.20 35.54 2.62
C ASN A 215 -1.51 36.02 4.06
N PHE A 216 -2.20 35.19 4.85
CA PHE A 216 -2.63 35.37 6.23
C PHE A 216 -3.68 36.49 6.43
N ASP A 217 -4.56 36.72 5.45
CA ASP A 217 -5.71 37.65 5.58
C ASP A 217 -7.00 37.01 6.12
N LEU A 218 -6.98 35.70 6.42
CA LEU A 218 -8.12 34.91 6.91
C LEU A 218 -9.32 34.83 5.94
N LEU A 219 -9.10 35.07 4.64
CA LEU A 219 -10.14 35.05 3.60
C LEU A 219 -9.62 34.35 2.33
N LEU A 220 -9.79 33.03 2.22
CA LEU A 220 -9.30 32.24 1.08
C LEU A 220 -9.83 32.76 -0.25
N ASP A 221 -8.93 33.09 -1.18
CA ASP A 221 -9.29 33.59 -2.51
C ASP A 221 -9.26 32.52 -3.61
N GLN A 222 -9.74 32.87 -4.80
CA GLN A 222 -9.81 31.98 -5.97
C GLN A 222 -8.43 31.46 -6.44
N SER A 223 -7.32 32.08 -6.05
CA SER A 223 -5.95 31.63 -6.35
C SER A 223 -5.39 30.70 -5.26
N GLU A 224 -5.71 30.94 -3.98
CA GLU A 224 -5.34 30.03 -2.88
C GLU A 224 -6.13 28.72 -2.95
N LEU A 225 -7.44 28.82 -3.24
CA LEU A 225 -8.30 27.68 -3.56
C LEU A 225 -7.87 26.93 -4.84
N SER A 226 -6.92 27.46 -5.64
CA SER A 226 -6.42 26.74 -6.81
C SER A 226 -5.52 25.56 -6.48
N ALA A 227 -4.86 25.57 -5.31
CA ALA A 227 -4.00 24.48 -4.85
C ALA A 227 -4.75 23.17 -4.56
N ILE A 228 -6.09 23.20 -4.50
CA ILE A 228 -6.96 22.04 -4.26
C ILE A 228 -7.83 21.66 -5.46
N TYR A 229 -7.71 22.33 -6.61
CA TYR A 229 -8.37 21.86 -7.83
C TYR A 229 -7.64 20.63 -8.39
N LEU A 230 -8.35 19.51 -8.41
CA LEU A 230 -7.94 18.28 -9.09
C LEU A 230 -8.59 18.25 -10.47
N ASP A 231 -7.81 18.01 -11.52
CA ASP A 231 -8.25 17.98 -12.94
C ASP A 231 -9.51 17.13 -13.17
N LYS A 232 -9.70 16.07 -12.37
CA LYS A 232 -10.82 15.13 -12.46
C LYS A 232 -12.16 15.66 -11.89
N TYR A 233 -12.15 16.81 -11.20
CA TYR A 233 -13.32 17.38 -10.51
C TYR A 233 -13.53 18.89 -10.73
N GLU A 234 -12.69 19.56 -11.53
CA GLU A 234 -12.70 21.02 -11.76
C GLU A 234 -14.10 21.60 -12.03
N LEU A 235 -14.91 20.89 -12.83
CA LEU A 235 -16.29 21.23 -13.20
C LEU A 235 -17.26 21.40 -12.01
N CYS A 236 -17.04 20.68 -10.91
CA CYS A 236 -17.90 20.70 -9.71
C CYS A 236 -17.27 21.50 -8.54
N MET A 237 -15.94 21.58 -8.47
CA MET A 237 -15.23 22.27 -7.38
C MET A 237 -15.56 23.76 -7.31
N LYS A 238 -15.64 24.45 -8.46
CA LYS A 238 -15.94 25.88 -8.50
C LYS A 238 -17.41 26.21 -8.13
N PRO A 239 -18.43 25.50 -8.64
CA PRO A 239 -19.79 25.58 -8.11
C PRO A 239 -19.89 25.28 -6.61
N LEU A 240 -19.11 24.33 -6.09
CA LEU A 240 -19.08 24.01 -4.66
C LEU A 240 -18.62 25.22 -3.81
N PHE A 241 -17.48 25.83 -4.11
CA PHE A 241 -17.01 27.00 -3.35
C PHE A 241 -17.95 28.22 -3.51
N ASN A 242 -18.51 28.44 -4.70
CA ASN A 242 -19.55 29.46 -4.92
C ASN A 242 -20.86 29.17 -4.14
N SER A 243 -21.06 27.96 -3.60
CA SER A 243 -22.18 27.59 -2.73
C SER A 243 -21.83 27.66 -1.23
N CYS A 244 -20.54 27.77 -0.90
CA CYS A 244 -20.04 28.06 0.44
C CYS A 244 -20.03 29.58 0.71
N ASP A 245 -19.68 30.37 -0.30
CA ASP A 245 -19.69 31.85 -0.28
C ASP A 245 -21.12 32.36 -0.04
N SER A 246 -21.37 32.74 1.21
CA SER A 246 -22.68 33.09 1.74
C SER A 246 -22.91 34.60 1.68
N PHE A 247 -21.84 35.39 1.78
CA PHE A 247 -21.87 36.85 1.60
C PHE A 247 -21.82 37.28 0.13
N LYS A 248 -21.37 36.40 -0.78
CA LYS A 248 -21.23 36.58 -2.23
C LYS A 248 -20.19 37.63 -2.62
N ASP A 249 -19.08 37.67 -1.88
CA ASP A 249 -17.97 38.59 -2.14
C ASP A 249 -16.85 37.98 -3.01
N GLY A 250 -16.88 36.67 -3.26
CA GLY A 250 -15.91 35.95 -4.08
C GLY A 250 -14.67 35.45 -3.33
N LYS A 251 -14.63 35.58 -2.00
CA LYS A 251 -13.69 34.90 -1.10
C LYS A 251 -14.45 33.89 -0.20
N LEU A 252 -13.72 33.15 0.63
CA LEU A 252 -14.29 32.33 1.70
C LEU A 252 -13.65 32.69 3.05
N SER A 253 -14.44 33.26 3.96
CA SER A 253 -14.02 33.45 5.35
C SER A 253 -13.89 32.12 6.10
N ASN A 254 -13.10 32.10 7.17
CA ASN A 254 -12.97 30.91 8.04
C ASN A 254 -14.34 30.37 8.51
N ASN A 255 -15.26 31.29 8.82
CA ASN A 255 -16.62 30.98 9.23
C ASN A 255 -17.45 30.35 8.11
N GLU A 256 -17.32 30.78 6.86
CA GLU A 256 -18.06 30.20 5.72
C GLU A 256 -17.47 28.88 5.25
N TRP A 257 -16.14 28.80 5.16
CA TRP A 257 -15.42 27.55 4.91
C TRP A 257 -15.88 26.46 5.90
N CYS A 258 -15.86 26.77 7.19
CA CYS A 258 -16.28 25.83 8.20
C CYS A 258 -17.80 25.67 8.26
N TYR A 259 -18.63 26.70 8.05
CA TYR A 259 -20.08 26.49 7.93
C TYR A 259 -20.44 25.59 6.73
N CYS A 260 -19.66 25.59 5.65
CA CYS A 260 -19.87 24.75 4.47
C CYS A 260 -19.41 23.30 4.65
N PHE A 261 -18.20 23.07 5.19
CA PHE A 261 -17.65 21.71 5.38
C PHE A 261 -18.04 21.09 6.73
N GLN A 262 -18.23 21.87 7.78
CA GLN A 262 -18.71 21.41 9.08
C GLN A 262 -20.24 21.27 9.11
N LYS A 263 -20.95 21.83 8.10
CA LYS A 263 -22.37 21.58 7.79
C LYS A 263 -22.72 20.12 8.05
N PRO A 264 -23.48 19.81 9.11
CA PRO A 264 -24.00 18.47 9.26
C PRO A 264 -25.04 18.30 8.15
N GLU A 265 -24.95 17.21 7.41
CA GLU A 265 -26.19 16.49 7.14
C GLU A 265 -26.78 16.18 8.52
N GLY A 266 -27.81 16.94 8.92
CA GLY A 266 -28.51 16.66 10.17
C GLY A 266 -28.93 15.19 10.11
N LEU A 267 -28.38 14.37 11.01
CA LEU A 267 -28.46 12.92 10.88
C LEU A 267 -29.94 12.51 10.84
N PRO A 268 -30.31 11.44 10.11
CA PRO A 268 -31.56 11.43 9.35
C PRO A 268 -32.83 11.58 10.20
N CYS A 269 -32.78 11.19 11.48
CA CYS A 269 -33.84 11.48 12.44
C CYS A 269 -33.90 12.95 12.85
N GLN A 270 -32.78 13.59 13.20
CA GLN A 270 -32.72 15.00 13.57
C GLN A 270 -33.20 15.91 12.42
N ARG A 271 -32.84 15.63 11.16
CA ARG A 271 -33.35 16.36 9.99
C ARG A 271 -34.86 16.19 9.80
N LYS A 272 -35.38 14.95 9.90
CA LYS A 272 -36.83 14.68 9.82
C LYS A 272 -37.59 15.37 10.97
N LYS A 273 -37.05 15.35 12.19
CA LYS A 273 -37.57 16.05 13.37
C LYS A 273 -37.60 17.57 13.18
N TYR A 274 -36.52 18.17 12.68
CA TYR A 274 -36.42 19.61 12.41
C TYR A 274 -37.40 20.07 11.32
N LEU A 275 -37.57 19.30 10.24
CA LEU A 275 -38.58 19.58 9.21
C LEU A 275 -40.00 19.58 9.78
N ILE A 276 -40.33 18.58 10.60
CA ILE A 276 -41.65 18.49 11.27
C ILE A 276 -41.87 19.65 12.25
N GLN A 277 -40.82 20.10 12.96
CA GLN A 277 -40.88 21.24 13.87
C GLN A 277 -40.99 22.60 13.16
N THR A 278 -40.36 22.77 11.99
CA THR A 278 -40.37 24.02 11.22
C THR A 278 -41.64 24.19 10.37
N GLN A 279 -42.18 23.11 9.82
CA GLN A 279 -43.44 23.14 9.07
C GLN A 279 -44.67 23.36 9.98
N ASN A 280 -44.65 22.85 11.22
CA ASN A 280 -45.76 23.00 12.18
C ASN A 280 -45.86 24.38 12.86
N ARG A 281 -45.69 25.49 12.11
CA ARG A 281 -46.14 26.82 12.56
C ARG A 281 -47.67 26.97 12.60
N ARG A 282 -48.42 25.96 12.15
CA ARG A 282 -49.84 25.73 12.48
C ARG A 282 -49.95 24.33 13.08
N ARG A 283 -50.63 24.18 14.22
CA ARG A 283 -50.74 22.91 14.95
C ARG A 283 -51.54 21.87 14.16
N SER A 284 -50.88 20.89 13.56
CA SER A 284 -51.55 19.68 13.05
C SER A 284 -51.55 18.60 14.14
N THR A 285 -52.72 18.39 14.76
CA THR A 285 -52.88 17.41 15.84
C THR A 285 -52.75 15.99 15.29
N GLY A 286 -51.71 15.26 15.71
CA GLY A 286 -51.53 13.83 15.38
C GLY A 286 -50.33 13.48 14.50
N SER A 287 -49.43 14.42 14.15
CA SER A 287 -48.22 14.09 13.38
C SER A 287 -47.15 13.36 14.22
N HIS A 288 -46.59 12.26 13.71
CA HIS A 288 -45.50 11.51 14.35
C HIS A 288 -44.22 12.34 14.52
N ILE A 289 -43.70 12.45 15.74
CA ILE A 289 -42.37 13.04 16.01
C ILE A 289 -41.37 11.90 16.27
N PRO A 290 -40.31 11.76 15.45
CA PRO A 290 -39.37 10.65 15.59
C PRO A 290 -38.41 10.84 16.77
N ARG A 291 -37.99 9.72 17.37
CA ARG A 291 -37.07 9.62 18.50
C ARG A 291 -35.66 9.34 17.99
N CYS A 292 -34.72 10.22 18.29
CA CYS A 292 -33.34 10.14 17.76
C CYS A 292 -32.34 9.68 18.81
N THR A 293 -31.22 9.08 18.39
CA THR A 293 -30.04 8.87 19.22
C THR A 293 -29.33 10.21 19.49
N GLU A 294 -28.34 10.21 20.39
CA GLU A 294 -27.50 11.38 20.65
C GLU A 294 -26.58 11.67 19.44
N GLU A 295 -26.16 10.62 18.73
CA GLU A 295 -25.59 10.68 17.37
C GLU A 295 -26.58 11.16 16.29
N GLY A 296 -27.86 11.37 16.60
CA GLY A 296 -28.86 11.93 15.69
C GLY A 296 -29.47 10.99 14.63
N TYR A 297 -29.05 9.74 14.57
CA TYR A 297 -29.76 8.65 13.86
C TYR A 297 -31.12 8.34 14.51
N PHE A 298 -31.94 7.49 13.89
CA PHE A 298 -33.17 7.02 14.53
C PHE A 298 -32.82 6.08 15.69
N LYS A 299 -33.56 6.16 16.81
CA LYS A 299 -33.53 5.07 17.81
C LYS A 299 -34.20 3.83 17.21
N PRO A 300 -33.69 2.61 17.44
CA PRO A 300 -34.27 1.38 16.90
C PRO A 300 -35.76 1.20 17.21
N THR A 301 -36.28 1.74 18.32
CA THR A 301 -37.72 1.77 18.63
C THR A 301 -38.33 3.16 18.40
N GLN A 302 -39.31 3.23 17.50
CA GLN A 302 -40.17 4.41 17.30
C GLN A 302 -41.56 4.18 17.91
N CYS A 303 -42.22 5.26 18.34
CA CYS A 303 -43.54 5.21 18.97
C CYS A 303 -44.41 6.40 18.55
N HIS A 304 -45.71 6.17 18.37
CA HIS A 304 -46.68 7.18 18.01
C HIS A 304 -47.45 7.69 19.25
N GLY A 305 -47.12 8.90 19.70
CA GLY A 305 -47.60 9.46 20.96
C GLY A 305 -49.13 9.61 21.10
N SER A 306 -49.89 9.57 19.99
CA SER A 306 -51.35 9.67 20.01
C SER A 306 -52.11 8.36 19.75
N THR A 307 -51.41 7.25 19.49
CA THR A 307 -52.06 5.94 19.20
C THR A 307 -51.46 4.75 19.95
N GLY A 308 -50.47 4.96 20.83
CA GLY A 308 -49.86 3.90 21.66
C GLY A 308 -49.02 2.86 20.90
N GLN A 309 -49.06 2.89 19.57
CA GLN A 309 -48.32 1.97 18.70
C GLN A 309 -46.83 2.30 18.68
N CYS A 310 -45.99 1.27 18.77
CA CYS A 310 -44.55 1.35 18.57
C CYS A 310 -44.09 0.27 17.57
N TRP A 311 -43.02 0.56 16.84
CA TRP A 311 -42.43 -0.31 15.80
C TRP A 311 -40.90 -0.21 15.82
N CYS A 312 -40.24 -1.15 15.14
CA CYS A 312 -38.81 -1.12 14.95
C CYS A 312 -38.42 -0.40 13.65
N VAL A 313 -37.29 0.30 13.67
CA VAL A 313 -36.70 0.94 12.49
C VAL A 313 -35.21 0.67 12.39
N ASP A 314 -34.68 0.74 11.17
CA ASP A 314 -33.23 0.79 10.93
C ASP A 314 -32.61 2.14 11.35
N ARG A 315 -31.28 2.27 11.21
CA ARG A 315 -30.53 3.49 11.55
C ARG A 315 -30.99 4.73 10.75
N TYR A 316 -31.63 4.52 9.59
CA TYR A 316 -32.08 5.54 8.64
C TYR A 316 -33.58 5.88 8.75
N GLY A 317 -34.35 5.13 9.55
CA GLY A 317 -35.75 5.37 9.86
C GLY A 317 -36.78 4.62 9.02
N ASN A 318 -36.38 3.55 8.33
CA ASN A 318 -37.29 2.65 7.60
C ASN A 318 -37.92 1.65 8.58
N GLU A 319 -39.23 1.40 8.46
CA GLU A 319 -39.97 0.49 9.36
C GLU A 319 -39.75 -0.98 9.00
N ILE A 320 -39.32 -1.78 9.98
CA ILE A 320 -39.17 -3.23 9.82
C ILE A 320 -40.58 -3.84 9.73
N ALA A 321 -40.88 -4.51 8.61
CA ALA A 321 -42.20 -5.05 8.31
C ALA A 321 -42.72 -5.95 9.45
N GLY A 322 -43.98 -5.76 9.84
CA GLY A 322 -44.63 -6.53 10.92
C GLY A 322 -44.20 -6.19 12.35
N SER A 323 -43.23 -5.29 12.58
CA SER A 323 -42.74 -4.95 13.92
C SER A 323 -43.68 -4.04 14.74
N ARG A 324 -44.74 -3.51 14.12
CA ARG A 324 -45.70 -2.57 14.69
C ARG A 324 -46.71 -3.26 15.60
N LYS A 325 -46.74 -2.86 16.88
CA LYS A 325 -47.71 -3.33 17.88
C LYS A 325 -48.07 -2.23 18.89
N GLU A 326 -49.05 -2.48 19.72
CA GLU A 326 -49.35 -1.65 20.88
C GLU A 326 -48.36 -1.95 22.03
N GLY A 327 -47.75 -0.91 22.61
CA GLY A 327 -46.65 -1.07 23.57
C GLY A 327 -45.29 -1.42 22.93
N ASN A 328 -44.24 -1.55 23.77
CA ASN A 328 -42.85 -1.48 23.31
C ASN A 328 -42.37 -2.76 22.58
N PRO A 329 -41.94 -2.71 21.30
CA PRO A 329 -41.28 -3.81 20.61
C PRO A 329 -39.84 -3.99 21.09
N ASN A 330 -39.27 -5.17 20.84
CA ASN A 330 -37.88 -5.49 21.14
C ASN A 330 -37.08 -5.37 19.84
N CYS A 331 -36.36 -4.26 19.67
CA CYS A 331 -35.62 -3.94 18.46
C CYS A 331 -34.14 -4.14 18.74
N VAL A 332 -33.50 -5.05 18.00
CA VAL A 332 -32.09 -5.39 18.15
C VAL A 332 -31.29 -4.70 17.04
N GLU A 333 -30.07 -4.27 17.34
CA GLU A 333 -29.15 -3.67 16.36
C GLU A 333 -28.52 -4.77 15.46
N GLU A 334 -27.85 -4.37 14.39
CA GLU A 334 -27.43 -5.28 13.31
C GLU A 334 -26.40 -6.33 13.79
N GLN A 335 -26.51 -7.56 13.27
CA GLN A 335 -25.99 -8.76 13.95
C GLN A 335 -24.57 -9.15 13.55
N GLU A 336 -23.56 -8.63 14.25
CA GLU A 336 -22.40 -9.46 14.59
C GLU A 336 -22.77 -10.34 15.79
N ALA A 337 -23.21 -11.57 15.53
CA ALA A 337 -23.61 -12.62 16.47
C ALA A 337 -24.55 -12.22 17.63
N ASN A 338 -25.80 -12.70 17.58
CA ASN A 338 -26.83 -12.43 18.59
C ASN A 338 -26.66 -13.22 19.91
N GLY A 339 -25.47 -13.15 20.51
CA GLY A 339 -25.13 -13.77 21.79
C GLY A 339 -23.65 -13.65 22.11
N THR A 340 -23.33 -13.43 23.39
CA THR A 340 -21.96 -13.55 23.90
C THR A 340 -21.62 -15.04 23.99
N SER A 341 -21.25 -15.66 22.86
CA SER A 341 -21.09 -17.10 22.71
C SER A 341 -19.77 -17.51 22.03
N MET A 342 -18.93 -16.54 21.70
CA MET A 342 -17.66 -16.73 21.01
C MET A 342 -16.53 -16.73 22.03
N ILE A 343 -16.08 -17.93 22.41
CA ILE A 343 -14.99 -18.10 23.37
C ILE A 343 -13.65 -18.06 22.64
N SER A 344 -12.79 -17.17 23.11
CA SER A 344 -11.39 -17.02 22.70
C SER A 344 -10.50 -17.41 23.86
N LEU A 345 -9.83 -18.56 23.77
CA LEU A 345 -8.96 -19.11 24.81
C LEU A 345 -7.54 -19.28 24.29
N ILE A 346 -6.57 -18.68 24.99
CA ILE A 346 -5.14 -18.75 24.66
C ILE A 346 -4.37 -19.15 25.92
N ILE A 347 -3.59 -20.22 25.81
CA ILE A 347 -2.84 -20.84 26.90
C ILE A 347 -1.34 -20.73 26.59
N PRO A 348 -0.54 -20.03 27.39
CA PRO A 348 0.89 -19.89 27.16
C PRO A 348 1.63 -21.21 27.47
N PRO A 349 2.79 -21.47 26.83
CA PRO A 349 3.56 -22.67 27.12
C PRO A 349 4.06 -22.65 28.57
N LYS A 350 4.18 -23.85 29.16
CA LYS A 350 4.45 -24.13 30.59
C LYS A 350 3.25 -23.94 31.54
N ASP A 351 2.11 -23.40 31.11
CA ASP A 351 0.89 -23.43 31.93
C ASP A 351 0.31 -24.85 32.02
N GLN A 352 -0.61 -25.10 32.96
CA GLN A 352 -1.19 -26.41 33.20
C GLN A 352 -2.63 -26.51 32.68
N ILE A 353 -2.91 -27.51 31.84
CA ILE A 353 -4.26 -27.78 31.33
C ILE A 353 -5.28 -28.01 32.45
N SER A 354 -4.87 -28.61 33.57
CA SER A 354 -5.70 -28.78 34.78
C SER A 354 -6.21 -27.45 35.36
N ARG A 355 -5.40 -26.40 35.34
CA ARG A 355 -5.79 -25.04 35.79
C ARG A 355 -6.84 -24.43 34.88
N VAL A 356 -6.65 -24.54 33.56
CA VAL A 356 -7.59 -24.02 32.56
C VAL A 356 -8.89 -24.82 32.54
N ALA A 357 -8.82 -26.15 32.66
CA ALA A 357 -9.99 -27.01 32.78
C ALA A 357 -10.81 -26.71 34.05
N LYS A 358 -10.16 -26.38 35.18
CA LYS A 358 -10.85 -25.89 36.37
C LYS A 358 -11.52 -24.54 36.11
N MET A 359 -10.80 -23.56 35.56
CA MET A 359 -11.35 -22.24 35.23
C MET A 359 -12.61 -22.36 34.35
N LEU A 360 -12.58 -23.20 33.31
CA LEU A 360 -13.74 -23.47 32.46
C LEU A 360 -14.90 -24.19 33.18
N ALA A 361 -14.65 -24.90 34.29
CA ALA A 361 -15.71 -25.49 35.11
C ALA A 361 -16.31 -24.46 36.08
N ASP A 362 -15.48 -23.59 36.66
CA ASP A 362 -15.92 -22.46 37.48
C ASP A 362 -16.80 -21.50 36.61
N GLU A 363 -16.39 -21.21 35.37
CA GLU A 363 -17.15 -20.40 34.40
C GLU A 363 -18.41 -21.08 33.85
N PHE A 364 -18.44 -22.42 33.75
CA PHE A 364 -19.69 -23.14 33.50
C PHE A 364 -20.69 -22.93 34.64
N GLY A 365 -20.19 -22.86 35.87
CA GLY A 365 -20.95 -22.51 37.07
C GLY A 365 -21.51 -21.09 37.02
N THR A 366 -20.70 -20.07 36.70
CA THR A 366 -21.15 -18.67 36.58
C THR A 366 -22.22 -18.53 35.49
N ALA A 367 -21.98 -19.09 34.30
CA ALA A 367 -22.87 -19.05 33.14
C ALA A 367 -24.26 -19.65 33.40
N SER A 368 -24.38 -20.63 34.30
CA SER A 368 -25.68 -21.23 34.67
C SER A 368 -26.70 -20.20 35.22
N ASN A 369 -26.21 -19.10 35.81
CA ASN A 369 -27.02 -18.04 36.40
C ASN A 369 -27.53 -17.00 35.38
N ILE A 370 -27.15 -17.11 34.09
CA ILE A 370 -27.60 -16.18 33.05
C ILE A 370 -29.13 -16.27 32.88
N LYS A 371 -29.82 -15.14 33.05
CA LYS A 371 -31.29 -15.04 33.03
C LYS A 371 -31.90 -15.28 31.64
N SER A 372 -31.19 -14.92 30.57
CA SER A 372 -31.65 -15.17 29.20
C SER A 372 -31.46 -16.64 28.84
N ARG A 373 -32.57 -17.36 28.59
CA ARG A 373 -32.54 -18.79 28.24
C ARG A 373 -31.66 -19.07 27.02
N VAL A 374 -31.73 -18.22 25.99
CA VAL A 374 -30.99 -18.39 24.73
C VAL A 374 -29.49 -18.17 24.95
N ASN A 375 -29.11 -17.01 25.52
CA ASN A 375 -27.70 -16.71 25.74
C ASN A 375 -27.06 -17.73 26.71
N ARG A 376 -27.78 -18.16 27.75
CA ARG A 376 -27.31 -19.22 28.67
C ARG A 376 -27.00 -20.53 27.94
N LEU A 377 -27.92 -21.01 27.09
CA LEU A 377 -27.71 -22.26 26.35
C LEU A 377 -26.53 -22.13 25.37
N SER A 378 -26.35 -20.96 24.76
CA SER A 378 -25.23 -20.66 23.85
C SER A 378 -23.89 -20.68 24.60
N VAL A 379 -23.77 -19.95 25.72
CA VAL A 379 -22.56 -19.92 26.56
C VAL A 379 -22.22 -21.32 27.10
N LEU A 380 -23.19 -22.04 27.68
CA LEU A 380 -22.94 -23.38 28.22
C LEU A 380 -22.54 -24.36 27.11
N GLY A 381 -23.11 -24.24 25.90
CA GLY A 381 -22.72 -25.01 24.73
C GLY A 381 -21.30 -24.71 24.25
N ALA A 382 -20.91 -23.44 24.21
CA ALA A 382 -19.55 -23.01 23.87
C ALA A 382 -18.53 -23.51 24.90
N ILE A 383 -18.76 -23.29 26.21
CA ILE A 383 -17.86 -23.78 27.28
C ILE A 383 -17.73 -25.31 27.24
N THR A 384 -18.83 -26.03 27.02
CA THR A 384 -18.80 -27.51 26.87
C THR A 384 -17.92 -27.92 25.69
N SER A 385 -17.97 -27.19 24.58
CA SER A 385 -17.18 -27.48 23.37
C SER A 385 -15.69 -27.23 23.61
N VAL A 386 -15.31 -26.13 24.27
CA VAL A 386 -13.92 -25.88 24.71
C VAL A 386 -13.43 -26.98 25.65
N GLN A 387 -14.24 -27.38 26.65
CA GLN A 387 -13.89 -28.46 27.57
C GLN A 387 -13.74 -29.82 26.86
N GLN A 388 -14.43 -30.07 25.75
CA GLN A 388 -14.26 -31.27 24.93
C GLN A 388 -12.98 -31.21 24.10
N ARG A 389 -12.66 -30.06 23.48
CA ARG A 389 -11.40 -29.84 22.76
C ARG A 389 -10.19 -29.97 23.68
N LEU A 390 -10.23 -29.33 24.85
CA LEU A 390 -9.12 -29.31 25.81
C LEU A 390 -8.75 -30.71 26.34
N LYS A 391 -9.69 -31.67 26.35
CA LYS A 391 -9.45 -33.07 26.72
C LYS A 391 -8.62 -33.86 25.70
N LEU A 392 -8.46 -33.37 24.48
CA LEU A 392 -7.57 -33.99 23.48
C LEU A 392 -6.08 -33.76 23.82
N TYR A 393 -5.78 -32.75 24.63
CA TYR A 393 -4.42 -32.34 24.97
C TYR A 393 -4.05 -32.80 26.39
N ASN A 394 -3.06 -33.69 26.51
CA ASN A 394 -2.55 -34.15 27.81
C ASN A 394 -1.67 -33.10 28.53
N LYS A 395 -1.02 -32.21 27.76
CA LYS A 395 -0.20 -31.09 28.23
C LYS A 395 -0.29 -29.96 27.20
N VAL A 396 0.00 -28.72 27.62
CA VAL A 396 0.11 -27.59 26.67
C VAL A 396 1.31 -27.85 25.75
N PRO A 397 1.16 -27.69 24.41
CA PRO A 397 2.27 -27.81 23.45
C PRO A 397 3.41 -26.79 23.71
N PRO A 398 4.62 -27.00 23.18
CA PRO A 398 5.80 -26.17 23.47
C PRO A 398 5.67 -24.69 23.09
N ASN A 399 4.82 -24.32 22.13
CA ASN A 399 4.53 -22.93 21.77
C ASN A 399 3.25 -22.37 22.44
N GLY A 400 2.49 -23.18 23.18
CA GLY A 400 1.19 -22.82 23.73
C GLY A 400 0.03 -23.54 23.01
N LEU A 401 -1.20 -23.16 23.34
CA LEU A 401 -2.42 -23.68 22.68
C LEU A 401 -3.40 -22.52 22.47
N VAL A 402 -3.99 -22.46 21.27
CA VAL A 402 -5.06 -21.52 20.93
C VAL A 402 -6.33 -22.31 20.63
N VAL A 403 -7.46 -21.90 21.21
CA VAL A 403 -8.78 -22.52 21.03
C VAL A 403 -9.84 -21.43 20.81
N TYR A 404 -10.55 -21.52 19.68
CA TYR A 404 -11.73 -20.72 19.38
C TYR A 404 -12.95 -21.64 19.29
N CYS A 405 -13.98 -21.37 20.08
CA CYS A 405 -15.22 -22.15 20.09
C CYS A 405 -16.43 -21.23 20.17
N GLY A 406 -17.44 -21.45 19.32
CA GLY A 406 -18.67 -20.65 19.34
C GLY A 406 -19.69 -21.07 18.28
N THR A 407 -20.77 -20.30 18.20
CA THR A 407 -21.84 -20.48 17.20
C THR A 407 -21.92 -19.23 16.34
N ILE A 408 -21.49 -19.32 15.08
CA ILE A 408 -21.70 -18.26 14.10
C ILE A 408 -22.99 -18.50 13.32
N VAL A 409 -23.60 -17.42 12.83
CA VAL A 409 -24.66 -17.51 11.83
C VAL A 409 -23.98 -17.42 10.45
N THR A 410 -24.28 -18.37 9.57
CA THR A 410 -23.82 -18.35 8.16
C THR A 410 -24.68 -17.42 7.31
N GLU A 411 -24.26 -17.10 6.09
CA GLU A 411 -25.01 -16.22 5.19
C GLU A 411 -26.41 -16.78 4.85
N GLU A 412 -26.58 -18.10 4.86
CA GLU A 412 -27.88 -18.79 4.73
C GLU A 412 -28.79 -18.66 5.98
N GLY A 413 -28.35 -17.98 7.03
CA GLY A 413 -29.04 -17.88 8.31
C GLY A 413 -28.94 -19.12 9.20
N LYS A 414 -28.18 -20.15 8.80
CA LYS A 414 -28.00 -21.40 9.57
C LYS A 414 -26.92 -21.22 10.65
N GLU A 415 -27.17 -21.71 11.87
CA GLU A 415 -26.18 -21.74 12.95
C GLU A 415 -25.09 -22.80 12.68
N LYS A 416 -23.83 -22.37 12.52
CA LYS A 416 -22.66 -23.25 12.38
C LYS A 416 -21.82 -23.19 13.65
N LYS A 417 -21.57 -24.35 14.26
CA LYS A 417 -20.64 -24.47 15.41
C LYS A 417 -19.20 -24.47 14.88
N VAL A 418 -18.44 -23.46 15.28
CA VAL A 418 -17.01 -23.35 15.01
C VAL A 418 -16.26 -23.89 16.22
N ASN A 419 -15.35 -24.84 15.99
CA ASN A 419 -14.40 -25.35 16.98
C ASN A 419 -13.05 -25.47 16.28
N ILE A 420 -12.12 -24.57 16.60
CA ILE A 420 -10.78 -24.51 16.02
C ILE A 420 -9.79 -24.60 17.19
N ASP A 421 -8.88 -25.55 17.15
CA ASP A 421 -7.82 -25.74 18.14
C ASP A 421 -6.48 -26.04 17.45
N PHE A 422 -5.42 -25.29 17.79
CA PHE A 422 -4.10 -25.46 17.17
C PHE A 422 -2.93 -24.95 18.03
N GLU A 423 -1.74 -25.50 17.77
CA GLU A 423 -0.47 -24.97 18.30
C GLU A 423 0.05 -23.81 17.42
N PRO A 424 0.35 -22.63 17.97
CA PRO A 424 0.92 -21.51 17.22
C PRO A 424 2.38 -21.76 16.80
N PHE A 425 2.80 -21.14 15.70
CA PHE A 425 4.16 -21.28 15.14
C PHE A 425 5.29 -20.60 15.94
N LYS A 426 4.94 -19.71 16.88
CA LYS A 426 5.83 -18.99 17.80
C LYS A 426 5.27 -19.12 19.22
N PRO A 427 6.11 -19.21 20.28
CA PRO A 427 5.64 -19.34 21.65
C PRO A 427 4.87 -18.11 22.15
N ILE A 428 3.59 -18.27 22.49
CA ILE A 428 2.73 -17.18 22.97
C ILE A 428 2.91 -16.95 24.48
N ASN A 429 3.31 -15.75 24.90
CA ASN A 429 3.45 -15.42 26.34
C ASN A 429 2.16 -14.85 26.98
N THR A 430 1.10 -14.61 26.21
CA THR A 430 -0.19 -14.10 26.70
C THR A 430 -1.14 -15.24 27.06
N SER A 431 -1.72 -15.18 28.26
CA SER A 431 -2.91 -15.96 28.60
C SER A 431 -4.16 -15.11 28.35
N LEU A 432 -5.16 -15.67 27.66
CA LEU A 432 -6.41 -14.98 27.34
C LEU A 432 -7.59 -15.92 27.55
N TYR A 433 -8.66 -15.42 28.17
CA TYR A 433 -9.98 -16.05 28.14
C TYR A 433 -11.01 -14.92 28.06
N LEU A 434 -11.73 -14.87 26.94
CA LEU A 434 -12.83 -13.93 26.69
C LEU A 434 -14.00 -14.68 26.07
N CYS A 435 -15.22 -14.26 26.41
CA CYS A 435 -16.47 -14.75 25.82
C CYS A 435 -17.28 -13.52 25.38
N ASP A 436 -17.26 -13.24 24.07
CA ASP A 436 -17.86 -12.04 23.48
C ASP A 436 -18.75 -12.41 22.28
N ASN A 437 -19.19 -11.44 21.48
CA ASN A 437 -19.88 -11.68 20.20
C ASN A 437 -18.92 -12.04 19.04
N LYS A 438 -17.60 -11.95 19.24
CA LYS A 438 -16.57 -12.16 18.22
C LYS A 438 -15.36 -12.94 18.74
N PHE A 439 -14.51 -13.43 17.85
CA PHE A 439 -13.22 -14.01 18.23
C PHE A 439 -12.12 -12.95 18.36
N HIS A 440 -11.36 -13.03 19.45
CA HIS A 440 -10.23 -12.17 19.75
C HIS A 440 -8.94 -12.75 19.17
N THR A 441 -8.49 -12.19 18.04
CA THR A 441 -7.31 -12.63 17.29
C THR A 441 -6.08 -11.74 17.48
N GLU A 442 -6.17 -10.69 18.32
CA GLU A 442 -5.14 -9.67 18.49
C GLU A 442 -3.77 -10.26 18.89
N ALA A 443 -3.79 -11.29 19.74
CA ALA A 443 -2.59 -12.02 20.15
C ALA A 443 -1.96 -12.87 19.03
N LEU A 444 -2.75 -13.37 18.07
CA LEU A 444 -2.23 -14.05 16.87
C LEU A 444 -1.68 -13.05 15.86
N THR A 445 -2.39 -11.94 15.64
CA THR A 445 -1.93 -10.83 14.79
C THR A 445 -0.57 -10.30 15.26
N ALA A 446 -0.32 -10.28 16.58
CA ALA A 446 0.98 -9.94 17.17
C ALA A 446 2.10 -11.00 17.00
N LEU A 447 1.79 -12.22 16.54
CA LEU A 447 2.80 -13.20 16.08
C LEU A 447 3.04 -13.07 14.57
N LEU A 448 1.98 -12.76 13.83
CA LEU A 448 1.94 -12.58 12.37
C LEU A 448 2.47 -11.22 11.92
N SER A 449 2.60 -10.25 12.83
CA SER A 449 3.45 -9.07 12.67
C SER A 449 4.91 -9.53 12.62
N ASP A 450 5.29 -10.02 11.44
CA ASP A 450 6.54 -10.70 11.18
C ASP A 450 7.66 -9.69 10.94
N ASP A 451 7.92 -8.94 12.02
CA ASP A 451 9.05 -8.06 12.20
C ASP A 451 10.33 -8.87 12.00
N SER A 452 10.86 -8.77 10.80
CA SER A 452 12.11 -9.39 10.40
C SER A 452 13.24 -8.76 11.22
N LYS A 453 13.98 -9.56 11.98
CA LYS A 453 15.10 -9.03 12.79
C LYS A 453 16.24 -8.61 11.86
N PHE A 454 16.58 -7.33 11.86
CA PHE A 454 17.63 -6.73 11.05
C PHE A 454 18.85 -6.36 11.90
N GLY A 455 20.04 -6.69 11.43
CA GLY A 455 21.31 -6.36 12.09
C GLY A 455 21.77 -4.95 11.76
N PHE A 456 22.33 -4.24 12.73
CA PHE A 456 22.96 -2.94 12.54
C PHE A 456 24.37 -2.97 13.11
N ILE A 457 25.35 -2.58 12.27
CA ILE A 457 26.72 -2.29 12.70
C ILE A 457 26.94 -0.80 12.49
N VAL A 458 27.07 -0.06 13.59
CA VAL A 458 27.42 1.35 13.61
C VAL A 458 28.92 1.46 13.88
N ILE A 459 29.70 1.78 12.86
CA ILE A 459 31.16 1.93 12.94
C ILE A 459 31.57 3.41 12.89
N ASP A 460 32.33 3.86 13.88
CA ASP A 460 32.83 5.24 13.96
C ASP A 460 34.29 5.27 14.43
N GLY A 461 35.00 6.38 14.18
CA GLY A 461 36.38 6.57 14.64
C GLY A 461 36.59 6.53 16.16
N SER A 462 35.52 6.61 16.96
CA SER A 462 35.53 6.53 18.43
C SER A 462 35.05 5.21 19.02
N GLY A 463 34.43 4.32 18.23
CA GLY A 463 33.81 3.10 18.74
C GLY A 463 32.85 2.43 17.77
N ALA A 464 32.55 1.17 18.05
CA ALA A 464 31.55 0.38 17.32
C ALA A 464 30.36 0.02 18.23
N LEU A 465 29.15 0.02 17.65
CA LEU A 465 27.93 -0.48 18.26
C LEU A 465 27.28 -1.51 17.35
N PHE A 466 26.81 -2.59 17.97
CA PHE A 466 26.10 -3.70 17.36
C PHE A 466 24.70 -3.72 17.94
N GLY A 467 23.70 -3.57 17.09
CA GLY A 467 22.30 -3.57 17.48
C GLY A 467 21.45 -4.39 16.53
N THR A 468 20.20 -4.61 16.93
CA THR A 468 19.17 -5.18 16.06
C THR A 468 17.90 -4.37 16.14
N LEU A 469 17.25 -4.21 15.00
CA LEU A 469 15.89 -3.69 14.89
C LEU A 469 14.97 -4.88 14.60
N GLN A 470 13.89 -5.00 15.37
CA GLN A 470 12.80 -5.92 15.09
C GLN A 470 11.51 -5.10 15.11
N GLY A 471 11.09 -4.65 13.92
CA GLY A 471 9.99 -3.71 13.74
C GLY A 471 10.24 -2.38 14.42
N ASN A 472 9.39 -2.05 15.39
CA ASN A 472 9.54 -0.86 16.22
C ASN A 472 10.37 -1.11 17.51
N THR A 473 10.86 -2.33 17.74
CA THR A 473 11.73 -2.64 18.89
C THR A 473 13.20 -2.56 18.48
N ARG A 474 13.99 -1.75 19.20
CA ARG A 474 15.45 -1.66 19.03
C ARG A 474 16.17 -2.26 20.23
N GLU A 475 17.18 -3.08 19.96
CA GLU A 475 18.01 -3.77 20.94
C GLU A 475 19.49 -3.45 20.67
N VAL A 476 20.25 -3.07 21.69
CA VAL A 476 21.71 -2.86 21.58
C VAL A 476 22.40 -4.07 22.18
N LEU A 477 22.90 -4.97 21.31
CA LEU A 477 23.54 -6.22 21.70
C LEU A 477 24.91 -5.99 22.35
N HIS A 478 25.72 -5.11 21.75
CA HIS A 478 27.06 -4.83 22.23
C HIS A 478 27.56 -3.45 21.77
N LYS A 479 28.44 -2.83 22.55
CA LYS A 479 29.15 -1.60 22.15
C LYS A 479 30.54 -1.56 22.80
N PHE A 480 31.55 -1.11 22.05
CA PHE A 480 32.89 -0.84 22.58
C PHE A 480 33.51 0.40 21.94
N THR A 481 34.25 1.16 22.73
CA THR A 481 35.01 2.34 22.26
C THR A 481 36.41 1.95 21.79
N VAL A 482 37.01 2.80 20.95
CA VAL A 482 38.42 2.73 20.54
C VAL A 482 39.01 4.14 20.47
N ASP A 483 40.28 4.28 20.85
CA ASP A 483 41.07 5.48 20.55
C ASP A 483 41.99 5.18 19.37
N LEU A 484 41.73 5.84 18.24
CA LEU A 484 42.48 5.67 17.00
C LEU A 484 43.42 6.86 16.78
N PRO A 485 44.71 6.63 16.44
CA PRO A 485 45.66 7.71 16.19
C PRO A 485 45.14 8.69 15.13
N LYS A 486 44.97 9.96 15.51
CA LYS A 486 44.41 11.00 14.63
C LYS A 486 45.36 11.32 13.47
N LYS A 487 44.80 11.70 12.31
CA LYS A 487 45.60 12.09 11.13
C LYS A 487 46.29 13.44 11.38
N HIS A 488 47.62 13.43 11.54
CA HIS A 488 48.43 14.63 11.71
C HIS A 488 49.54 14.75 10.65
N GLY A 489 49.84 15.97 10.21
CA GLY A 489 51.00 16.27 9.36
C GLY A 489 52.31 16.53 10.13
N ARG A 490 52.24 16.59 11.47
CA ARG A 490 53.42 16.75 12.34
C ARG A 490 54.21 15.44 12.40
N GLY A 491 55.55 15.51 12.42
CA GLY A 491 56.41 14.34 12.63
C GLY A 491 57.73 14.31 11.85
N GLY A 492 57.92 15.16 10.85
CA GLY A 492 59.14 15.18 10.03
C GLY A 492 59.43 13.80 9.41
N GLN A 493 60.67 13.33 9.53
CA GLN A 493 61.07 11.98 9.06
C GLN A 493 60.25 10.84 9.69
N SER A 494 59.68 11.03 10.89
CA SER A 494 58.80 10.03 11.53
C SER A 494 57.36 10.03 11.00
N ALA A 495 56.96 10.96 10.12
CA ALA A 495 55.59 11.07 9.64
C ALA A 495 55.09 9.79 8.95
N LEU A 496 55.94 9.12 8.17
CA LEU A 496 55.62 7.83 7.53
C LEU A 496 55.37 6.71 8.56
N ARG A 497 56.15 6.67 9.64
CA ARG A 497 55.98 5.71 10.75
C ARG A 497 54.65 5.93 11.47
N PHE A 498 54.30 7.18 11.80
CA PHE A 498 53.01 7.50 12.41
C PHE A 498 51.85 7.20 11.45
N ALA A 499 52.02 7.40 10.14
CA ALA A 499 51.03 7.01 9.14
C ALA A 499 50.81 5.48 9.10
N ARG A 500 51.88 4.68 9.14
CA ARG A 500 51.80 3.22 9.18
C ARG A 500 51.08 2.73 10.45
N LEU A 501 51.52 3.17 11.63
CA LEU A 501 50.92 2.81 12.92
C LEU A 501 49.42 3.17 12.99
N ARG A 502 49.01 4.30 12.40
CA ARG A 502 47.62 4.70 12.28
C ARG A 502 46.81 3.75 11.40
N MET A 503 47.32 3.36 10.22
CA MET A 503 46.62 2.41 9.34
C MET A 503 46.55 1.00 9.95
N GLU A 504 47.62 0.56 10.61
CA GLU A 504 47.68 -0.69 11.37
C GLU A 504 46.63 -0.74 12.49
N LYS A 505 46.46 0.36 13.25
CA LYS A 505 45.41 0.48 14.27
C LYS A 505 43.99 0.50 13.66
N ARG A 506 43.78 1.16 12.51
CA ARG A 506 42.49 1.11 11.79
C ARG A 506 42.17 -0.32 11.31
N HIS A 507 43.15 -1.00 10.71
CA HIS A 507 42.99 -2.38 10.24
C HIS A 507 42.65 -3.35 11.38
N ASN A 508 43.36 -3.26 12.52
CA ASN A 508 43.07 -4.07 13.70
C ASN A 508 41.70 -3.73 14.34
N TYR A 509 41.21 -2.50 14.20
CA TYR A 509 39.86 -2.13 14.61
C TYR A 509 38.79 -2.72 13.67
N VAL A 510 38.95 -2.61 12.35
CA VAL A 510 38.05 -3.23 11.36
C VAL A 510 37.97 -4.74 11.56
N ARG A 511 39.12 -5.40 11.79
CA ARG A 511 39.18 -6.83 12.16
C ARG A 511 38.34 -7.12 13.42
N LYS A 512 38.56 -6.40 14.52
CA LYS A 512 37.79 -6.61 15.76
C LYS A 512 36.30 -6.41 15.53
N VAL A 513 35.90 -5.44 14.70
CA VAL A 513 34.48 -5.22 14.35
C VAL A 513 33.91 -6.41 13.58
N ALA A 514 34.64 -6.95 12.60
CA ALA A 514 34.25 -8.14 11.86
C ALA A 514 34.12 -9.39 12.75
N GLU A 515 35.14 -9.66 13.59
CA GLU A 515 35.13 -10.78 14.56
C GLU A 515 33.94 -10.68 15.54
N THR A 516 33.65 -9.47 16.04
CA THR A 516 32.50 -9.22 16.94
C THR A 516 31.16 -9.37 16.20
N ALA A 517 31.09 -9.01 14.91
CA ALA A 517 29.88 -9.20 14.10
C ALA A 517 29.52 -10.68 13.95
N VAL A 518 30.51 -11.55 13.71
CA VAL A 518 30.30 -13.00 13.61
C VAL A 518 29.77 -13.56 14.94
N GLN A 519 30.36 -13.17 16.06
CA GLN A 519 29.96 -13.63 17.40
C GLN A 519 28.52 -13.24 17.80
N LEU A 520 27.95 -12.20 17.19
CA LEU A 520 26.61 -11.67 17.52
C LEU A 520 25.53 -12.03 16.48
N PHE A 521 25.89 -12.03 15.18
CA PHE A 521 24.93 -12.22 14.09
C PHE A 521 24.96 -13.62 13.45
N VAL A 522 25.94 -14.47 13.79
CA VAL A 522 25.97 -15.88 13.37
C VAL A 522 25.68 -16.77 14.58
N SER A 523 24.80 -17.75 14.41
CA SER A 523 24.41 -18.70 15.45
C SER A 523 24.11 -20.05 14.79
N ASN A 524 24.75 -21.13 15.25
CA ASN A 524 24.68 -22.46 14.63
C ASN A 524 24.96 -22.41 13.11
N ASP A 525 26.09 -21.82 12.73
CA ASP A 525 26.53 -21.52 11.34
C ASP A 525 25.59 -20.64 10.48
N LYS A 526 24.37 -20.32 10.94
CA LYS A 526 23.40 -19.52 10.19
C LYS A 526 23.36 -18.07 10.68
N VAL A 527 23.16 -17.13 9.75
CA VAL A 527 22.93 -15.72 10.11
C VAL A 527 21.56 -15.59 10.78
N ASN A 528 21.51 -14.97 11.96
CA ASN A 528 20.30 -14.85 12.79
C ASN A 528 19.41 -13.63 12.45
N VAL A 529 19.88 -12.77 11.53
CA VAL A 529 19.14 -11.61 11.00
C VAL A 529 18.75 -11.81 9.53
N ALA A 530 17.60 -11.29 9.13
CA ALA A 530 17.08 -11.40 7.76
C ALA A 530 17.97 -10.66 6.74
N GLY A 531 18.52 -9.52 7.17
CA GLY A 531 19.49 -8.68 6.47
C GLY A 531 20.15 -7.71 7.46
N MET A 532 21.10 -6.92 6.97
CA MET A 532 21.99 -6.11 7.82
C MET A 532 22.30 -4.75 7.20
N VAL A 533 22.43 -3.71 8.03
CA VAL A 533 22.84 -2.36 7.66
C VAL A 533 24.21 -2.05 8.24
N LEU A 534 25.12 -1.55 7.41
CA LEU A 534 26.43 -1.04 7.85
C LEU A 534 26.38 0.49 7.81
N ALA A 535 26.26 1.10 8.98
CA ALA A 535 26.19 2.54 9.14
C ALA A 535 27.50 3.08 9.73
N GLY A 536 27.92 4.29 9.35
CA GLY A 536 29.14 4.85 9.91
C GLY A 536 29.59 6.17 9.31
N SER A 537 30.46 6.86 10.04
CA SER A 537 31.13 8.07 9.55
C SER A 537 32.31 7.71 8.63
N ALA A 538 32.43 8.41 7.50
CA ALA A 538 33.46 8.20 6.48
C ALA A 538 33.54 6.74 5.93
N ASP A 539 34.67 6.40 5.32
CA ASP A 539 34.90 5.17 4.55
C ASP A 539 35.01 3.90 5.41
N PHE A 540 34.95 3.97 6.73
CA PHE A 540 35.13 2.80 7.62
C PHE A 540 34.14 1.66 7.35
N LYS A 541 32.87 1.99 7.02
CA LYS A 541 31.86 1.00 6.61
C LYS A 541 32.18 0.35 5.26
N THR A 542 32.80 1.10 4.35
CA THR A 542 33.24 0.63 3.03
C THR A 542 34.46 -0.27 3.17
N GLU A 543 35.46 0.14 3.97
CA GLU A 543 36.63 -0.68 4.34
C GLU A 543 36.19 -2.00 4.98
N LEU A 544 35.20 -2.00 5.89
CA LEU A 544 34.64 -3.23 6.47
C LEU A 544 33.96 -4.09 5.39
N SER A 545 33.02 -3.52 4.63
CA SER A 545 32.19 -4.23 3.64
C SER A 545 32.97 -4.79 2.44
N GLN A 546 34.16 -4.28 2.16
CA GLN A 546 35.05 -4.72 1.08
C GLN A 546 36.23 -5.57 1.57
N SER A 547 36.40 -5.77 2.89
CA SER A 547 37.52 -6.53 3.43
C SER A 547 37.29 -8.03 3.44
N ASP A 548 38.32 -8.80 3.07
CA ASP A 548 38.37 -10.27 3.19
C ASP A 548 38.29 -10.77 4.64
N MET A 549 38.33 -9.85 5.62
CA MET A 549 38.16 -10.13 7.05
C MET A 549 36.69 -10.19 7.49
N PHE A 550 35.75 -9.72 6.66
CA PHE A 550 34.33 -9.77 6.95
C PHE A 550 33.73 -11.09 6.46
N ASP A 551 32.92 -11.75 7.29
CA ASP A 551 32.37 -13.07 6.96
C ASP A 551 31.49 -13.02 5.70
N PRO A 552 31.75 -13.83 4.65
CA PRO A 552 30.99 -13.80 3.40
C PRO A 552 29.48 -14.03 3.58
N ARG A 553 29.06 -14.79 4.61
CA ARG A 553 27.65 -15.04 4.94
C ARG A 553 26.97 -13.77 5.46
N LEU A 554 27.71 -12.95 6.22
CA LEU A 554 27.26 -11.63 6.67
C LEU A 554 27.34 -10.59 5.54
N GLN A 555 28.40 -10.63 4.72
CA GLN A 555 28.59 -9.75 3.56
C GLN A 555 27.42 -9.91 2.55
N ALA A 556 27.03 -11.14 2.24
CA ALA A 556 25.87 -11.47 1.39
C ALA A 556 24.50 -11.06 1.99
N LYS A 557 24.49 -10.55 3.23
CA LYS A 557 23.30 -10.01 3.92
C LYS A 557 23.33 -8.50 4.13
N VAL A 558 24.35 -7.79 3.66
CA VAL A 558 24.38 -6.31 3.65
C VAL A 558 23.31 -5.78 2.69
N LEU A 559 22.31 -5.07 3.22
CA LEU A 559 21.23 -4.43 2.47
C LEU A 559 21.58 -3.01 2.03
N LYS A 560 22.21 -2.22 2.93
CA LYS A 560 22.50 -0.80 2.71
C LYS A 560 23.78 -0.40 3.46
N LEU A 561 24.60 0.42 2.82
CA LEU A 561 25.64 1.22 3.47
C LEU A 561 25.03 2.60 3.78
N VAL A 562 25.17 3.09 5.01
CA VAL A 562 24.53 4.35 5.45
C VAL A 562 25.55 5.33 6.04
N ASP A 563 25.59 6.53 5.47
CA ASP A 563 26.31 7.67 6.03
C ASP A 563 25.50 8.31 7.16
N ILE A 564 26.15 8.44 8.33
CA ILE A 564 25.57 9.03 9.54
C ILE A 564 26.48 10.13 10.09
N SER A 565 25.88 11.14 10.71
CA SER A 565 26.58 12.32 11.21
C SER A 565 27.24 12.08 12.58
N TYR A 566 26.75 11.10 13.33
CA TYR A 566 27.16 10.79 14.70
C TYR A 566 27.39 9.28 14.88
N GLY A 567 28.32 8.90 15.77
CA GLY A 567 28.51 7.50 16.16
C GLY A 567 27.58 7.05 17.29
N GLY A 568 27.74 5.79 17.71
CA GLY A 568 27.05 5.22 18.89
C GLY A 568 25.52 5.16 18.75
N GLU A 569 24.81 5.32 19.88
CA GLU A 569 23.35 5.13 19.94
C GLU A 569 22.55 6.20 19.19
N ASN A 570 23.08 7.43 19.11
CA ASN A 570 22.46 8.48 18.29
C ASN A 570 22.63 8.17 16.80
N GLY A 571 23.80 7.67 16.42
CA GLY A 571 24.07 7.14 15.07
C GLY A 571 23.20 5.93 14.71
N PHE A 572 22.90 5.07 15.68
CA PHE A 572 22.00 3.93 15.49
C PHE A 572 20.57 4.38 15.15
N ASN A 573 20.04 5.39 15.85
CA ASN A 573 18.72 5.95 15.52
C ASN A 573 18.69 6.56 14.10
N GLN A 574 19.68 7.39 13.76
CA GLN A 574 19.81 7.98 12.42
C GLN A 574 19.95 6.89 11.33
N ALA A 575 20.66 5.80 11.63
CA ALA A 575 20.79 4.66 10.72
C ALA A 575 19.47 3.92 10.51
N ILE A 576 18.64 3.75 11.55
CA ILE A 576 17.31 3.14 11.45
C ILE A 576 16.41 3.99 10.54
N GLU A 577 16.33 5.29 10.80
CA GLU A 577 15.54 6.26 10.04
C GLU A 577 15.92 6.26 8.55
N LEU A 578 17.22 6.43 8.25
CA LEU A 578 17.75 6.42 6.88
C LEU A 578 17.68 5.04 6.18
N SER A 579 17.30 3.98 6.90
CA SER A 579 17.12 2.63 6.34
C SER A 579 15.66 2.20 6.20
N ALA A 580 14.70 2.90 6.81
CA ALA A 580 13.32 2.45 6.95
C ALA A 580 12.68 1.98 5.62
N GLU A 581 12.83 2.77 4.55
CA GLU A 581 12.39 2.45 3.18
C GLU A 581 12.98 1.13 2.65
N VAL A 582 14.27 0.88 2.85
CA VAL A 582 14.90 -0.36 2.36
C VAL A 582 14.46 -1.55 3.21
N LEU A 583 14.23 -1.35 4.51
CA LEU A 583 13.81 -2.41 5.43
C LEU A 583 12.34 -2.80 5.23
N SER A 584 11.43 -1.86 4.96
CA SER A 584 10.06 -2.17 4.53
C SER A 584 10.05 -2.94 3.21
N ASN A 585 10.98 -2.59 2.30
CA ASN A 585 10.99 -3.15 0.96
C ASN A 585 11.65 -4.54 0.87
N VAL A 586 12.21 -5.10 1.95
CA VAL A 586 12.88 -6.42 1.93
C VAL A 586 11.95 -7.55 1.46
N LYS A 587 10.66 -7.55 1.85
CA LYS A 587 9.69 -8.56 1.36
C LYS A 587 9.43 -8.40 -0.14
N PHE A 588 9.18 -7.18 -0.61
CA PHE A 588 9.00 -6.88 -2.04
C PHE A 588 10.25 -7.16 -2.89
N ILE A 589 11.46 -6.98 -2.35
CA ILE A 589 12.72 -7.31 -3.04
C ILE A 589 12.88 -8.83 -3.18
N GLN A 590 12.45 -9.62 -2.18
CA GLN A 590 12.45 -11.08 -2.26
C GLN A 590 11.39 -11.60 -3.24
N GLU A 591 10.15 -11.08 -3.17
CA GLU A 591 9.07 -11.36 -4.12
C GLU A 591 9.52 -11.06 -5.57
N LYS A 592 10.00 -9.85 -5.84
CA LYS A 592 10.51 -9.43 -7.14
C LYS A 592 11.64 -10.35 -7.66
N LYS A 593 12.53 -10.81 -6.78
CA LYS A 593 13.61 -11.72 -7.16
C LYS A 593 13.11 -13.14 -7.46
N LEU A 594 12.10 -13.62 -6.73
CA LEU A 594 11.48 -14.92 -6.98
C LEU A 594 10.73 -14.93 -8.32
N ILE A 595 9.88 -13.94 -8.56
CA ILE A 595 9.13 -13.82 -9.81
C ILE A 595 10.09 -13.51 -10.99
N GLY A 596 11.17 -12.77 -10.73
CA GLY A 596 12.29 -12.63 -11.68
C GLY A 596 12.88 -13.98 -12.12
N ARG A 597 13.25 -14.85 -11.17
CA ARG A 597 13.74 -16.22 -11.49
C ARG A 597 12.70 -17.02 -12.29
N TYR A 598 11.42 -16.88 -11.98
CA TYR A 598 10.35 -17.55 -12.73
C TYR A 598 10.26 -17.06 -14.19
N PHE A 599 10.31 -15.74 -14.41
CA PHE A 599 10.37 -15.17 -15.77
C PHE A 599 11.70 -15.45 -16.48
N ASP A 600 12.81 -15.64 -15.78
CA ASP A 600 14.10 -16.05 -16.36
C ASP A 600 14.02 -17.46 -16.98
N GLU A 601 13.35 -18.43 -16.35
CA GLU A 601 13.16 -19.79 -16.88
C GLU A 601 12.27 -19.80 -18.14
N ILE A 602 11.23 -18.95 -18.17
CA ILE A 602 10.38 -18.72 -19.35
C ILE A 602 11.19 -18.05 -20.47
N SER A 603 11.96 -17.00 -20.16
CA SER A 603 12.73 -16.22 -21.14
C SER A 603 13.89 -16.99 -21.76
N GLN A 604 14.33 -18.08 -21.12
CA GLN A 604 15.40 -18.97 -21.59
C GLN A 604 14.90 -20.26 -22.25
N ASP A 605 13.57 -20.46 -22.35
CA ASP A 605 12.92 -21.69 -22.87
C ASP A 605 13.51 -22.99 -22.25
N THR A 606 13.70 -22.98 -20.93
CA THR A 606 14.24 -24.16 -20.22
C THR A 606 13.22 -25.28 -20.11
N GLY A 607 11.93 -24.98 -20.31
CA GLY A 607 10.79 -25.85 -20.04
C GLY A 607 10.61 -26.19 -18.55
N LYS A 608 11.25 -25.44 -17.64
CA LYS A 608 11.19 -25.67 -16.18
C LYS A 608 10.18 -24.78 -15.46
N TYR A 609 9.05 -24.52 -16.08
CA TYR A 609 7.97 -23.73 -15.49
C TYR A 609 6.62 -24.36 -15.79
N CYS A 610 5.65 -24.12 -14.91
CA CYS A 610 4.22 -24.33 -15.16
C CYS A 610 3.44 -23.06 -14.78
N PHE A 611 2.24 -22.91 -15.35
CA PHE A 611 1.32 -21.80 -15.11
C PHE A 611 -0.12 -22.29 -15.25
N GLY A 612 -1.08 -21.54 -14.69
CA GLY A 612 -2.48 -21.98 -14.67
C GLY A 612 -2.72 -23.13 -13.70
N VAL A 613 -3.99 -23.39 -13.39
CA VAL A 613 -4.38 -24.30 -12.30
C VAL A 613 -4.07 -25.75 -12.64
N GLU A 614 -4.47 -26.20 -13.83
CA GLU A 614 -4.41 -27.61 -14.24
C GLU A 614 -2.98 -28.14 -14.36
N ASP A 615 -2.12 -27.46 -15.15
CA ASP A 615 -0.73 -27.87 -15.32
C ASP A 615 0.10 -27.75 -14.03
N THR A 616 -0.22 -26.76 -13.17
CA THR A 616 0.43 -26.64 -11.87
C THR A 616 0.05 -27.80 -10.94
N LEU A 617 -1.19 -28.29 -11.01
CA LEU A 617 -1.65 -29.47 -10.25
C LEU A 617 -1.06 -30.77 -10.81
N LYS A 618 -1.12 -31.00 -12.13
CA LYS A 618 -0.46 -32.15 -12.79
C LYS A 618 1.03 -32.23 -12.39
N ALA A 619 1.75 -31.10 -12.47
CA ALA A 619 3.15 -31.02 -12.07
C ALA A 619 3.40 -31.23 -10.57
N LEU A 620 2.46 -30.85 -9.70
CA LEU A 620 2.56 -31.02 -8.26
C LEU A 620 2.34 -32.48 -7.85
N GLU A 621 1.37 -33.16 -8.48
CA GLU A 621 1.09 -34.58 -8.27
C GLU A 621 2.24 -35.47 -8.77
N MET A 622 2.86 -35.10 -9.89
CA MET A 622 4.13 -35.70 -10.36
C MET A 622 5.35 -35.40 -9.47
N GLY A 623 5.23 -34.53 -8.45
CA GLY A 623 6.35 -34.08 -7.63
C GLY A 623 7.43 -33.30 -8.38
N ALA A 624 7.09 -32.75 -9.56
CA ALA A 624 8.03 -32.06 -10.45
C ALA A 624 8.40 -30.65 -9.94
N VAL A 625 7.53 -30.03 -9.13
CA VAL A 625 7.69 -28.65 -8.64
C VAL A 625 8.83 -28.52 -7.61
N GLU A 626 9.73 -27.57 -7.83
CA GLU A 626 10.69 -27.08 -6.83
C GLU A 626 10.00 -26.06 -5.92
N ILE A 627 9.52 -24.96 -6.53
CA ILE A 627 8.87 -23.83 -5.85
C ILE A 627 7.48 -23.62 -6.47
N LEU A 628 6.44 -23.68 -5.64
CA LEU A 628 5.05 -23.37 -6.00
C LEU A 628 4.78 -21.90 -5.66
N ILE A 629 4.40 -21.10 -6.64
CA ILE A 629 4.19 -19.66 -6.52
C ILE A 629 2.70 -19.37 -6.66
N VAL A 630 2.08 -18.80 -5.63
CA VAL A 630 0.63 -18.56 -5.59
C VAL A 630 0.32 -17.14 -5.12
N TYR A 631 -0.62 -16.46 -5.78
CA TYR A 631 -1.08 -15.14 -5.41
C TYR A 631 -1.92 -15.14 -4.12
N GLU A 632 -1.77 -14.12 -3.28
CA GLU A 632 -2.46 -14.00 -1.98
C GLU A 632 -4.00 -13.94 -2.09
N ASN A 633 -4.54 -13.44 -3.21
CA ASN A 633 -5.98 -13.41 -3.50
C ASN A 633 -6.31 -14.27 -4.73
N LEU A 634 -5.98 -15.57 -4.69
CA LEU A 634 -6.36 -16.51 -5.75
C LEU A 634 -7.85 -16.90 -5.60
N ASP A 635 -8.70 -16.42 -6.52
CA ASP A 635 -10.16 -16.63 -6.49
C ASP A 635 -10.61 -18.08 -6.80
N THR A 636 -9.70 -19.03 -7.02
CA THR A 636 -10.05 -20.42 -7.38
C THR A 636 -10.50 -21.22 -6.16
N MET A 637 -11.69 -21.81 -6.25
CA MET A 637 -12.23 -22.76 -5.29
C MET A 637 -12.01 -24.20 -5.74
N ARG A 638 -11.66 -25.09 -4.80
CA ARG A 638 -11.59 -26.54 -4.98
C ARG A 638 -12.85 -27.18 -4.40
N TYR A 639 -13.58 -27.93 -5.22
CA TYR A 639 -14.76 -28.70 -4.82
C TYR A 639 -14.48 -30.19 -4.95
N ILE A 640 -14.97 -31.01 -4.02
CA ILE A 640 -15.02 -32.47 -4.15
C ILE A 640 -16.48 -32.87 -4.34
N LEU A 641 -16.77 -33.49 -5.48
CA LEU A 641 -18.10 -33.96 -5.86
C LEU A 641 -18.18 -35.48 -5.86
N ARG A 642 -19.28 -36.03 -5.37
CA ARG A 642 -19.60 -37.44 -5.51
C ARG A 642 -20.31 -37.71 -6.82
N VAL A 643 -19.76 -38.60 -7.65
CA VAL A 643 -20.44 -39.08 -8.85
C VAL A 643 -21.45 -40.16 -8.48
N HIS A 644 -22.70 -40.00 -8.94
CA HIS A 644 -23.74 -41.03 -8.90
C HIS A 644 -24.00 -41.49 -10.34
N GLY A 645 -23.41 -42.63 -10.76
CA GLY A 645 -23.62 -43.16 -12.11
C GLY A 645 -22.85 -44.42 -12.50
N ALA A 646 -21.70 -44.70 -11.87
CA ALA A 646 -20.80 -45.79 -12.26
C ALA A 646 -21.26 -47.20 -11.83
N GLU A 647 -22.41 -47.69 -12.31
CA GLU A 647 -22.78 -49.11 -12.22
C GLU A 647 -22.07 -49.97 -13.29
N SER A 648 -20.73 -49.96 -13.30
CA SER A 648 -19.95 -51.10 -13.77
C SER A 648 -18.53 -51.13 -13.19
N ASN A 649 -18.01 -52.34 -12.96
CA ASN A 649 -16.59 -52.67 -12.80
C ASN A 649 -15.78 -52.08 -11.61
N GLY A 650 -16.43 -51.74 -10.49
CA GLY A 650 -15.88 -52.05 -9.16
C GLY A 650 -14.52 -51.44 -8.77
N ALA A 651 -14.25 -50.20 -9.18
CA ALA A 651 -13.20 -49.35 -8.62
C ALA A 651 -13.65 -48.70 -7.29
N GLU A 652 -12.88 -47.75 -6.77
CA GLU A 652 -13.13 -47.06 -5.50
C GLU A 652 -14.27 -45.99 -5.63
N ASN A 653 -14.52 -45.19 -4.58
CA ASN A 653 -15.48 -44.08 -4.73
C ASN A 653 -14.88 -43.02 -5.68
N ASP A 654 -15.47 -42.85 -6.86
CA ASP A 654 -15.07 -41.82 -7.83
C ASP A 654 -15.43 -40.41 -7.32
N GLU A 655 -14.56 -39.86 -6.48
CA GLU A 655 -14.58 -38.49 -5.97
C GLU A 655 -14.01 -37.52 -7.02
N LYS A 656 -14.88 -36.88 -7.78
CA LYS A 656 -14.49 -35.92 -8.82
C LYS A 656 -14.11 -34.58 -8.18
N THR A 657 -12.82 -34.28 -8.16
CA THR A 657 -12.34 -32.94 -7.76
C THR A 657 -12.50 -31.96 -8.94
N LEU A 658 -13.12 -30.81 -8.68
CA LEU A 658 -13.18 -29.68 -9.62
C LEU A 658 -12.47 -28.44 -9.06
N TYR A 659 -11.94 -27.63 -9.96
CA TYR A 659 -11.31 -26.35 -9.64
C TYR A 659 -12.00 -25.27 -10.48
N LEU A 660 -12.76 -24.37 -9.84
CA LEU A 660 -13.62 -23.41 -10.52
C LEU A 660 -13.34 -21.98 -10.03
N THR A 661 -13.50 -21.00 -10.91
CA THR A 661 -13.55 -19.57 -10.55
C THR A 661 -14.96 -19.16 -10.11
N PRO A 662 -15.14 -17.99 -9.45
CA PRO A 662 -16.46 -17.50 -9.04
C PRO A 662 -17.35 -17.06 -10.22
N GLU A 663 -16.85 -17.14 -11.45
CA GLU A 663 -17.66 -17.01 -12.67
C GLU A 663 -18.19 -18.39 -13.09
N GLN A 664 -17.32 -19.40 -13.18
CA GLN A 664 -17.67 -20.79 -13.51
C GLN A 664 -18.59 -21.45 -12.46
N GLU A 665 -18.49 -21.07 -11.18
CA GLU A 665 -19.39 -21.54 -10.12
C GLU A 665 -20.88 -21.25 -10.42
N LYS A 666 -21.17 -20.19 -11.19
CA LYS A 666 -22.55 -19.81 -11.56
C LYS A 666 -23.14 -20.73 -12.64
N ASP A 667 -22.28 -21.39 -13.42
CA ASP A 667 -22.68 -22.27 -14.52
C ASP A 667 -22.95 -23.68 -13.99
N LYS A 668 -24.22 -23.91 -13.62
CA LYS A 668 -24.73 -25.18 -13.06
C LYS A 668 -24.38 -26.44 -13.85
N SER A 669 -24.00 -26.32 -15.12
CA SER A 669 -23.45 -27.39 -15.96
C SER A 669 -22.16 -28.02 -15.44
N HIS A 670 -21.47 -27.42 -14.47
CA HIS A 670 -20.33 -28.04 -13.77
C HIS A 670 -20.73 -28.91 -12.57
N PHE A 671 -21.96 -28.76 -12.06
CA PHE A 671 -22.49 -29.51 -10.92
C PHE A 671 -23.57 -30.53 -11.31
N THR A 672 -23.97 -30.56 -12.58
CA THR A 672 -24.90 -31.55 -13.14
C THR A 672 -24.15 -32.50 -14.07
N ASP A 673 -24.45 -33.80 -13.95
CA ASP A 673 -24.00 -34.78 -14.91
C ASP A 673 -24.67 -34.56 -16.27
N LYS A 674 -23.87 -34.62 -17.35
CA LYS A 674 -24.33 -34.35 -18.72
C LYS A 674 -25.20 -35.47 -19.29
N GLU A 675 -25.03 -36.70 -18.80
CA GLU A 675 -25.73 -37.88 -19.34
C GLU A 675 -26.96 -38.26 -18.51
N THR A 676 -26.84 -38.35 -17.19
CA THR A 676 -27.98 -38.70 -16.31
C THR A 676 -28.85 -37.50 -15.90
N GLY A 677 -28.35 -36.27 -16.05
CA GLY A 677 -29.03 -35.04 -15.63
C GLY A 677 -29.18 -34.87 -14.11
N GLN A 678 -28.46 -35.65 -13.30
CA GLN A 678 -28.50 -35.57 -11.83
C GLN A 678 -27.48 -34.53 -11.32
N GLU A 679 -27.83 -33.80 -10.26
CA GLU A 679 -26.88 -32.93 -9.55
C GLU A 679 -25.92 -33.79 -8.71
N HIS A 680 -24.61 -33.57 -8.85
CA HIS A 680 -23.58 -34.27 -8.05
C HIS A 680 -23.63 -33.82 -6.58
N GLU A 681 -23.41 -34.74 -5.63
CA GLU A 681 -23.40 -34.40 -4.20
C GLU A 681 -22.09 -33.68 -3.84
N LEU A 682 -22.20 -32.45 -3.30
CA LEU A 682 -21.04 -31.69 -2.82
C LEU A 682 -20.57 -32.22 -1.46
N ILE A 683 -19.38 -32.83 -1.44
CA ILE A 683 -18.75 -33.36 -0.22
C ILE A 683 -18.03 -32.25 0.53
N GLU A 684 -17.14 -31.52 -0.16
CA GLU A 684 -16.28 -30.49 0.42
C GLU A 684 -16.05 -29.34 -0.58
N SER A 685 -15.94 -28.11 -0.06
CA SER A 685 -15.53 -26.92 -0.80
C SER A 685 -14.49 -26.15 0.01
N MET A 686 -13.32 -25.86 -0.58
CA MET A 686 -12.19 -25.20 0.09
C MET A 686 -11.46 -24.25 -0.89
N PRO A 687 -11.00 -23.05 -0.45
CA PRO A 687 -10.15 -22.20 -1.26
C PRO A 687 -8.87 -22.92 -1.68
N LEU A 688 -8.47 -22.82 -2.95
CA LEU A 688 -7.33 -23.57 -3.47
C LEU A 688 -6.00 -23.18 -2.79
N LEU A 689 -5.85 -21.90 -2.42
CA LEU A 689 -4.70 -21.41 -1.65
C LEU A 689 -4.62 -22.05 -0.24
N GLU A 690 -5.75 -22.25 0.43
CA GLU A 690 -5.80 -22.93 1.74
C GLU A 690 -5.46 -24.43 1.59
N TRP A 691 -5.98 -25.08 0.55
CA TRP A 691 -5.62 -26.46 0.24
C TRP A 691 -4.13 -26.63 -0.02
N PHE A 692 -3.49 -25.72 -0.78
CA PHE A 692 -2.03 -25.73 -0.94
C PHE A 692 -1.31 -25.53 0.40
N ALA A 693 -1.69 -24.53 1.19
CA ALA A 693 -1.07 -24.24 2.49
C ALA A 693 -1.09 -25.46 3.44
N ASN A 694 -2.16 -26.26 3.40
CA ASN A 694 -2.31 -27.48 4.18
C ASN A 694 -1.54 -28.68 3.61
N ASN A 695 -1.33 -28.77 2.29
CA ASN A 695 -0.84 -29.99 1.63
C ASN A 695 0.54 -29.91 0.97
N TYR A 696 1.11 -28.72 0.71
CA TYR A 696 2.36 -28.56 -0.09
C TYR A 696 3.52 -29.47 0.37
N LYS A 697 3.65 -29.69 1.68
CA LYS A 697 4.69 -30.53 2.30
C LYS A 697 4.63 -32.01 1.87
N LYS A 698 3.45 -32.52 1.47
CA LYS A 698 3.27 -33.90 0.99
C LYS A 698 3.95 -34.12 -0.36
N PHE A 699 3.87 -33.12 -1.24
CA PHE A 699 4.44 -33.12 -2.59
C PHE A 699 5.92 -32.70 -2.62
N GLY A 700 6.47 -32.26 -1.48
CA GLY A 700 7.89 -31.89 -1.35
C GLY A 700 8.30 -30.58 -2.02
N ALA A 701 7.35 -29.80 -2.55
CA ALA A 701 7.57 -28.44 -3.07
C ALA A 701 7.66 -27.40 -1.93
N THR A 702 8.24 -26.23 -2.20
CA THR A 702 8.14 -25.07 -1.29
C THR A 702 7.07 -24.10 -1.78
N LEU A 703 6.04 -23.84 -0.95
CA LEU A 703 5.01 -22.84 -1.23
C LEU A 703 5.51 -21.43 -0.87
N GLU A 704 5.48 -20.53 -1.85
CA GLU A 704 5.76 -19.10 -1.70
C GLU A 704 4.51 -18.30 -2.11
N ILE A 705 4.09 -17.36 -1.26
CA ILE A 705 2.89 -16.53 -1.50
C ILE A 705 3.32 -15.13 -1.93
N VAL A 706 2.77 -14.65 -3.05
CA VAL A 706 3.15 -13.39 -3.69
C VAL A 706 1.99 -12.40 -3.79
N THR A 707 2.31 -11.12 -3.97
CA THR A 707 1.33 -10.02 -4.11
C THR A 707 1.40 -9.39 -5.51
N ASP A 708 0.36 -8.65 -5.91
CA ASP A 708 0.30 -7.93 -7.20
C ASP A 708 0.91 -6.51 -7.14
N LYS A 709 1.51 -6.16 -5.99
CA LYS A 709 2.01 -4.83 -5.63
C LYS A 709 3.33 -4.48 -6.33
N SER A 710 4.10 -5.48 -6.78
CA SER A 710 5.24 -5.30 -7.68
C SER A 710 4.78 -5.31 -9.15
N GLN A 711 5.56 -4.69 -10.05
CA GLN A 711 5.27 -4.73 -11.48
C GLN A 711 5.28 -6.18 -12.00
N GLU A 712 6.26 -6.97 -11.53
CA GLU A 712 6.41 -8.39 -11.84
C GLU A 712 5.24 -9.21 -11.27
N GLY A 713 4.81 -8.95 -10.04
CA GLY A 713 3.62 -9.58 -9.44
C GLY A 713 2.34 -9.27 -10.22
N SER A 714 2.13 -8.03 -10.63
CA SER A 714 0.98 -7.65 -11.46
C SER A 714 1.02 -8.31 -12.85
N GLN A 715 2.20 -8.59 -13.40
CA GLN A 715 2.36 -9.39 -14.63
C GLN A 715 2.10 -10.88 -14.40
N PHE A 716 2.56 -11.45 -13.29
CA PHE A 716 2.31 -12.84 -12.91
C PHE A 716 0.80 -13.11 -12.74
N VAL A 717 0.09 -12.24 -12.00
CA VAL A 717 -1.36 -12.37 -11.78
C VAL A 717 -2.14 -12.22 -13.10
N LYS A 718 -1.87 -11.17 -13.89
CA LYS A 718 -2.68 -10.85 -15.09
C LYS A 718 -2.28 -11.65 -16.34
N GLY A 719 -1.06 -12.17 -16.42
CA GLY A 719 -0.55 -12.91 -17.56
C GLY A 719 -0.59 -14.44 -17.39
N PHE A 720 -0.46 -14.93 -16.15
CA PHE A 720 -0.30 -16.36 -15.85
C PHE A 720 -1.35 -16.88 -14.85
N GLY A 721 -2.41 -16.10 -14.58
CA GLY A 721 -3.54 -16.50 -13.72
C GLY A 721 -3.24 -16.49 -12.21
N GLY A 722 -2.10 -15.94 -11.78
CA GLY A 722 -1.74 -15.85 -10.36
C GLY A 722 -1.32 -17.17 -9.71
N ILE A 723 -1.09 -18.22 -10.52
CA ILE A 723 -0.62 -19.52 -10.08
C ILE A 723 0.38 -20.10 -11.08
N GLY A 724 1.47 -20.67 -10.55
CA GLY A 724 2.49 -21.35 -11.35
C GLY A 724 3.57 -21.96 -10.47
N GLY A 725 4.58 -22.56 -11.10
CA GLY A 725 5.68 -23.17 -10.39
C GLY A 725 6.98 -23.18 -11.18
N ILE A 726 8.10 -23.19 -10.46
CA ILE A 726 9.43 -23.52 -10.99
C ILE A 726 9.62 -25.02 -10.84
N LEU A 727 9.93 -25.72 -11.92
CA LEU A 727 10.08 -27.17 -11.97
C LEU A 727 11.54 -27.59 -11.82
N ARG A 728 11.76 -28.76 -11.19
CA ARG A 728 13.09 -29.38 -11.02
C ARG A 728 13.67 -29.86 -12.36
N TYR A 729 12.78 -30.38 -13.20
CA TYR A 729 13.05 -30.95 -14.52
C TYR A 729 11.97 -30.49 -15.52
N ARG A 730 12.25 -30.58 -16.82
CA ARG A 730 11.29 -30.22 -17.87
C ARG A 730 10.17 -31.27 -17.92
N VAL A 731 8.93 -30.81 -17.90
CA VAL A 731 7.72 -31.61 -18.10
C VAL A 731 7.11 -31.23 -19.45
N ASP A 732 6.48 -32.18 -20.12
CA ASP A 732 5.74 -31.94 -21.36
C ASP A 732 4.23 -32.06 -21.07
N PHE A 733 3.57 -30.91 -20.93
CA PHE A 733 2.15 -30.84 -20.61
C PHE A 733 1.27 -31.18 -21.82
N GLN A 734 1.71 -30.83 -23.03
CA GLN A 734 0.97 -31.09 -24.26
C GLN A 734 0.83 -32.59 -24.51
N GLY A 735 1.89 -33.36 -24.26
CA GLY A 735 1.87 -34.83 -24.37
C GLY A 735 0.89 -35.54 -23.41
N MET A 736 0.38 -34.86 -22.38
CA MET A 736 -0.60 -35.42 -21.44
C MET A 736 -2.05 -35.04 -21.76
N GLU A 737 -2.29 -34.01 -22.58
CA GLU A 737 -3.64 -33.63 -23.00
C GLU A 737 -4.18 -34.64 -24.03
N TYR A 738 -3.39 -35.00 -25.04
CA TYR A 738 -3.76 -36.02 -26.03
C TYR A 738 -4.08 -37.40 -25.39
N GLN A 739 -3.37 -37.79 -24.33
CA GLN A 739 -3.65 -39.03 -23.60
C GLN A 739 -4.96 -38.99 -22.78
N GLY A 740 -5.66 -37.86 -22.71
CA GLY A 740 -6.97 -37.73 -22.09
C GLY A 740 -8.16 -37.78 -23.07
N GLU A 741 -7.92 -37.66 -24.37
CA GLU A 741 -8.97 -37.67 -25.41
C GLU A 741 -8.92 -38.92 -26.32
N ASP A 742 -7.74 -39.55 -26.50
CA ASP A 742 -7.53 -40.66 -27.46
C ASP A 742 -7.94 -42.08 -26.96
N ASP A 743 -8.71 -42.19 -25.86
CA ASP A 743 -9.26 -43.47 -25.37
C ASP A 743 -10.61 -43.87 -26.07
N GLU A 744 -11.04 -43.13 -27.10
CA GLU A 744 -12.09 -43.61 -28.02
C GLU A 744 -11.58 -44.80 -28.85
N PHE A 745 -11.98 -45.99 -28.41
CA PHE A 745 -11.70 -47.30 -28.98
C PHE A 745 -12.05 -47.37 -30.49
N PHE A 746 -11.05 -47.21 -31.36
CA PHE A 746 -11.18 -47.45 -32.80
C PHE A 746 -11.38 -48.94 -33.08
N ASP A 747 -12.66 -49.37 -33.17
CA ASP A 747 -13.05 -50.67 -33.71
C ASP A 747 -12.47 -50.85 -35.12
N LEU A 748 -11.58 -51.82 -35.28
CA LEU A 748 -10.73 -51.99 -36.48
C LEU A 748 -11.29 -53.02 -37.48
N ASP A 749 -12.60 -53.27 -37.43
CA ASP A 749 -13.30 -54.41 -38.05
C ASP A 749 -14.18 -54.02 -39.28
N ASP A 750 -13.89 -52.91 -39.95
CA ASP A 750 -14.63 -52.46 -41.16
C ASP A 750 -13.68 -51.96 -42.28
N TYR A 751 -12.98 -52.89 -42.95
CA TYR A 751 -12.22 -52.66 -44.21
C TYR A 751 -12.01 -53.92 -45.08
#